data_AF-A0A4V1QPN6-F1
#
_entry.id   AF-A0A4V1QPN6-F1
#
_cell.length_a   1.000
_cell.length_b   1.000
_cell.length_c   1.000
_cell.angle_alpha   90.00
_cell.angle_beta   90.00
_cell.angle_gamma   90.00
#
_symmetry.space_group_name_H-M   'P 1'
#
loop_
_entity.id
_entity.type
_entity.pdbx_description
1 polymer ?
#
loop_
_entity_poly.entity_id
_entity_poly.type
_entity_poly.pdbx_seq_one_letter_code
_entity_poly.pdbx_strand_id
1 'polypeptide(L)'
;MIEEFRENVTSILLSEDDFIDWGSVNGSVSRAEQAVSHLEAFRCDGPISVERLAQTLDEHPDIYDVALSLVAFNTSGSQVSKWGLSAAVPKNQSGREHLARQLLHIGLGKVLATSAPITDLLTVAEVYKDSFRRRFRSGDRFGTEVRIAVSRAIAQVNQTLPTPLRIKSDALADVTLRRSLDYVLAVEGRPIVGVATVFQNQSGGRQQRDLSLTYPVLQQKLAEYGMGLVLIADGQGIAEASDRTLNLLFESVRFPMTLRQAENGRLAEVLLTSAKQPAPETLDAAAVSRLISGALDARNSVTAAELPVAEGPAVLALARFAEAHRDLGLALASTGSVLSWVHPQLVDDARRLAIAFDNRQAVGLLARALNTADEGATAEDGMVWASITTPDEPPFTGKMLVAAYAAGVTNDIRKLICRHALEFAPGSAFAVLLTERDLGASDIEAHRKRQAVLPVNIVIVGPRLLRQIARAARPVDVLNKAVLDQSDLSKVSPFILSNATPTRMFFGRDAEAATIIGTVSTNSVALLGSRRIGKTSLLRHVRQELDDANFLPFFGDCQTVKTWSDFAALAKSQWGFEAEKDFRPQHLGGLISAMKAGSEKPVVILLDEIDQLLEWDRLHEVDSVPEAFFRACRSLSQEGAAQFVFSGERTIAQRIWDPQSPHWNFCRPLSLAQLTRDASTLLLIQPLKAIGIRIVDETSFGALAWRLTSGHPQISQFLGDRLVRRLDSRPNRQDLELSADDVKAVAETYEYAEHYLSTYWGQANPLEREISLIVAEGGILPAGLLRRLKTSHPELDEAKLQAALRMLELYGIVAYNDGEIVLRAEWFNEAQSYFGGRNSAPA
;
A
#
# COMPACT_ATOMS: atom_id res chain seq x y z
N MET A 1 -5.65 -12.26 6.64
CA MET A 1 -6.64 -13.03 5.83
C MET A 1 -7.46 -14.01 6.66
N ILE A 2 -6.87 -15.03 7.33
CA ILE A 2 -7.65 -15.97 8.17
C ILE A 2 -8.27 -15.28 9.40
N GLU A 3 -7.49 -14.45 10.11
CA GLU A 3 -8.00 -13.69 11.27
C GLU A 3 -9.13 -12.75 10.86
N GLU A 4 -8.90 -11.92 9.85
CA GLU A 4 -9.93 -11.05 9.25
C GLU A 4 -11.18 -11.83 8.79
N PHE A 5 -11.01 -13.00 8.17
CA PHE A 5 -12.13 -13.85 7.78
C PHE A 5 -12.92 -14.31 9.00
N ARG A 6 -12.25 -14.77 10.07
CA ARG A 6 -12.89 -15.16 11.33
C ARG A 6 -13.60 -14.00 12.02
N GLU A 7 -13.00 -12.82 12.06
CA GLU A 7 -13.59 -11.60 12.64
C GLU A 7 -14.89 -11.18 11.93
N ASN A 8 -15.02 -11.56 10.66
CA ASN A 8 -16.21 -11.27 9.86
C ASN A 8 -17.19 -12.45 9.76
N VAL A 9 -16.98 -13.54 10.49
CA VAL A 9 -17.96 -14.64 10.60
C VAL A 9 -19.11 -14.20 11.49
N THR A 10 -20.33 -14.34 10.98
CA THR A 10 -21.56 -14.16 11.73
C THR A 10 -21.89 -15.44 12.49
N SER A 11 -21.65 -15.43 13.80
CA SER A 11 -21.87 -16.62 14.65
C SER A 11 -23.35 -17.02 14.76
N ILE A 12 -24.27 -16.04 14.76
CA ILE A 12 -25.72 -16.25 14.87
C ILE A 12 -26.44 -15.31 13.91
N LEU A 13 -27.21 -15.89 12.98
CA LEU A 13 -28.02 -15.13 12.01
C LEU A 13 -29.43 -14.81 12.51
N LEU A 14 -29.91 -15.51 13.54
CA LEU A 14 -31.27 -15.33 14.07
C LEU A 14 -31.28 -14.23 15.12
N SER A 15 -32.21 -13.28 15.01
CA SER A 15 -32.54 -12.34 16.08
C SER A 15 -33.23 -13.06 17.24
N GLU A 16 -33.44 -12.36 18.37
CA GLU A 16 -34.18 -12.90 19.52
C GLU A 16 -35.58 -13.38 19.14
N ASP A 17 -36.28 -12.64 18.27
CA ASP A 17 -37.62 -12.97 17.78
C ASP A 17 -37.63 -14.15 16.79
N ASP A 18 -36.50 -14.43 16.11
CA ASP A 18 -36.38 -15.52 15.13
C ASP A 18 -35.76 -16.80 15.73
N PHE A 19 -35.13 -16.69 16.90
CA PHE A 19 -34.49 -17.81 17.57
C PHE A 19 -35.53 -18.83 18.07
N ILE A 20 -36.64 -18.34 18.66
CA ILE A 20 -37.82 -19.15 19.01
C ILE A 20 -39.02 -18.59 18.23
N ASP A 21 -39.71 -19.42 17.45
CA ASP A 21 -40.97 -19.02 16.82
C ASP A 21 -42.10 -19.02 17.86
N TRP A 22 -42.16 -17.93 18.63
CA TRP A 22 -43.17 -17.74 19.67
C TRP A 22 -44.59 -17.72 19.08
N GLY A 23 -44.77 -17.35 17.81
CA GLY A 23 -46.07 -17.44 17.12
C GLY A 23 -46.54 -18.90 17.01
N SER A 24 -45.68 -19.79 16.52
CA SER A 24 -45.97 -21.23 16.43
C SER A 24 -46.11 -21.88 17.81
N VAL A 25 -45.27 -21.52 18.78
CA VAL A 25 -45.33 -22.04 20.15
C VAL A 25 -46.65 -21.62 20.83
N ASN A 26 -46.94 -20.32 20.88
CA ASN A 26 -48.15 -19.79 21.51
C ASN A 26 -49.41 -20.30 20.81
N GLY A 27 -49.39 -20.40 19.48
CA GLY A 27 -50.49 -20.98 18.72
C GLY A 27 -50.72 -22.47 19.01
N SER A 28 -49.67 -23.23 19.31
CA SER A 28 -49.79 -24.65 19.68
C SER A 28 -50.29 -24.83 21.12
N VAL A 29 -49.79 -24.02 22.05
CA VAL A 29 -50.30 -23.98 23.44
C VAL A 29 -51.77 -23.56 23.47
N SER A 30 -52.16 -22.51 22.73
CA SER A 30 -53.55 -22.03 22.67
C SER A 30 -54.50 -23.09 22.09
N ARG A 31 -54.07 -23.83 21.06
CA ARG A 31 -54.88 -24.95 20.52
C ARG A 31 -55.06 -26.10 21.50
N ALA A 32 -54.16 -26.25 22.47
CA ALA A 32 -54.20 -27.31 23.47
C ALA A 32 -54.86 -26.88 24.80
N GLU A 33 -55.37 -25.65 24.91
CA GLU A 33 -55.87 -25.05 26.15
C GLU A 33 -56.94 -25.92 26.86
N GLN A 34 -57.87 -26.48 26.09
CA GLN A 34 -58.91 -27.36 26.62
C GLN A 34 -58.32 -28.69 27.16
N ALA A 35 -57.45 -29.34 26.39
CA ALA A 35 -56.78 -30.57 26.79
C ALA A 35 -55.88 -30.37 28.01
N VAL A 36 -55.19 -29.22 28.09
CA VAL A 36 -54.40 -28.81 29.26
C VAL A 36 -55.29 -28.67 30.49
N SER A 37 -56.46 -28.04 30.36
CA SER A 37 -57.40 -27.88 31.46
C SER A 37 -57.91 -29.23 32.00
N HIS A 38 -58.23 -30.17 31.10
CA HIS A 38 -58.62 -31.53 31.48
C HIS A 38 -57.49 -32.29 32.21
N LEU A 39 -56.24 -32.14 31.73
CA LEU A 39 -55.09 -32.79 32.34
C LEU A 39 -54.72 -32.15 33.70
N GLU A 40 -54.96 -30.85 33.86
CA GLU A 40 -54.78 -30.12 35.12
C GLU A 40 -55.80 -30.57 36.18
N ALA A 41 -57.06 -30.73 35.78
CA ALA A 41 -58.09 -31.30 36.65
C ALA A 41 -57.73 -32.74 37.08
N PHE A 42 -57.28 -33.58 36.13
CA PHE A 42 -56.76 -34.91 36.44
C PHE A 42 -55.60 -34.86 37.46
N ARG A 43 -54.69 -33.90 37.36
CA ARG A 43 -53.62 -33.75 38.36
C ARG A 43 -54.18 -33.39 39.76
N CYS A 44 -55.19 -32.53 39.83
CA CYS A 44 -55.72 -32.00 41.08
C CYS A 44 -56.64 -32.97 41.84
N ASP A 45 -57.47 -33.77 41.16
CA ASP A 45 -58.53 -34.53 41.87
C ASP A 45 -58.08 -35.85 42.54
N GLY A 46 -56.77 -36.08 42.72
CA GLY A 46 -56.26 -37.25 43.45
C GLY A 46 -54.90 -37.79 42.99
N PRO A 47 -54.45 -38.93 43.55
CA PRO A 47 -53.18 -39.53 43.15
C PRO A 47 -53.19 -39.99 41.69
N ILE A 48 -52.02 -39.94 41.05
CA ILE A 48 -51.81 -40.39 39.68
C ILE A 48 -51.76 -41.93 39.67
N SER A 49 -52.78 -42.58 39.08
CA SER A 49 -52.84 -44.04 38.90
C SER A 49 -53.12 -44.44 37.45
N VAL A 50 -52.83 -45.70 37.10
CA VAL A 50 -53.05 -46.23 35.75
C VAL A 50 -54.54 -46.24 35.41
N GLU A 51 -55.39 -46.65 36.35
CA GLU A 51 -56.84 -46.81 36.17
C GLU A 51 -57.48 -45.44 35.91
N ARG A 52 -57.09 -44.43 36.69
CA ARG A 52 -57.65 -43.08 36.57
C ARG A 52 -57.18 -42.40 35.29
N LEU A 53 -55.89 -42.54 34.93
CA LEU A 53 -55.38 -42.00 33.66
C LEU A 53 -56.05 -42.68 32.46
N ALA A 54 -56.31 -43.99 32.53
CA ALA A 54 -57.02 -44.72 31.48
C ALA A 54 -58.48 -44.26 31.32
N GLN A 55 -59.15 -43.92 32.43
CA GLN A 55 -60.49 -43.32 32.41
C GLN A 55 -60.47 -41.91 31.83
N THR A 56 -59.54 -41.04 32.27
CA THR A 56 -59.43 -39.67 31.73
C THR A 56 -59.10 -39.68 30.24
N LEU A 57 -58.27 -40.61 29.76
CA LEU A 57 -57.99 -40.78 28.33
C LEU A 57 -59.22 -41.23 27.52
N ASP A 58 -60.19 -41.92 28.14
CA ASP A 58 -61.44 -42.31 27.50
C ASP A 58 -62.40 -41.11 27.36
N GLU A 59 -62.51 -40.32 28.43
CA GLU A 59 -63.38 -39.14 28.50
C GLU A 59 -62.83 -37.97 27.66
N HIS A 60 -61.50 -37.80 27.67
CA HIS A 60 -60.78 -36.71 27.02
C HIS A 60 -59.57 -37.24 26.23
N PRO A 61 -59.79 -37.82 25.03
CA PRO A 61 -58.71 -38.41 24.25
C PRO A 61 -57.70 -37.39 23.72
N ASP A 62 -58.07 -36.11 23.67
CA ASP A 62 -57.25 -34.96 23.28
C ASP A 62 -56.08 -34.70 24.24
N ILE A 63 -56.17 -35.14 25.50
CA ILE A 63 -55.06 -35.02 26.47
C ILE A 63 -53.86 -35.87 26.07
N TYR A 64 -54.04 -36.86 25.20
CA TYR A 64 -52.95 -37.75 24.78
C TYR A 64 -51.84 -37.00 24.04
N ASP A 65 -52.20 -36.08 23.14
CA ASP A 65 -51.22 -35.29 22.39
C ASP A 65 -50.45 -34.33 23.32
N VAL A 66 -51.13 -33.77 24.32
CA VAL A 66 -50.49 -32.96 25.37
C VAL A 66 -49.56 -33.82 26.22
N ALA A 67 -50.00 -35.01 26.63
CA ALA A 67 -49.19 -35.95 27.40
C ALA A 67 -47.90 -36.35 26.66
N LEU A 68 -47.98 -36.67 25.37
CA LEU A 68 -46.80 -36.96 24.54
C LEU A 68 -45.88 -35.75 24.42
N SER A 69 -46.45 -34.55 24.30
CA SER A 69 -45.67 -33.31 24.23
C SER A 69 -44.90 -33.06 25.53
N LEU A 70 -45.53 -33.24 26.69
CA LEU A 70 -44.93 -33.05 28.01
C LEU A 70 -43.75 -34.00 28.29
N VAL A 71 -43.74 -35.19 27.69
CA VAL A 71 -42.60 -36.13 27.77
C VAL A 71 -41.65 -36.01 26.56
N ALA A 72 -41.69 -34.88 25.85
CA ALA A 72 -40.82 -34.52 24.73
C ALA A 72 -40.85 -35.51 23.53
N PHE A 73 -41.97 -36.20 23.32
CA PHE A 73 -42.19 -36.97 22.09
C PHE A 73 -42.66 -36.06 20.96
N ASN A 74 -41.98 -36.13 19.81
CA ASN A 74 -42.39 -35.40 18.62
C ASN A 74 -43.60 -36.13 18.01
N THR A 75 -44.74 -35.46 17.89
CA THR A 75 -46.06 -36.03 17.54
C THR A 75 -46.21 -36.45 16.07
N SER A 76 -45.16 -36.96 15.42
CA SER A 76 -45.25 -37.52 14.07
C SER A 76 -44.31 -38.71 13.83
N GLY A 77 -44.89 -39.88 13.57
CA GLY A 77 -44.22 -41.00 12.88
C GLY A 77 -43.70 -42.16 13.75
N SER A 78 -43.10 -43.13 13.07
CA SER A 78 -42.66 -44.48 13.51
C SER A 78 -41.76 -44.56 14.75
N GLN A 79 -41.46 -43.44 15.40
CA GLN A 79 -40.73 -43.38 16.67
C GLN A 79 -41.63 -43.69 17.87
N VAL A 80 -42.90 -43.25 17.87
CA VAL A 80 -43.85 -43.52 18.97
C VAL A 80 -44.14 -45.02 19.09
N SER A 81 -44.30 -45.71 17.96
CA SER A 81 -44.52 -47.16 17.91
C SER A 81 -43.34 -47.99 18.42
N LYS A 82 -42.11 -47.46 18.38
CA LYS A 82 -40.91 -48.16 18.92
C LYS A 82 -40.94 -48.27 20.44
N TRP A 83 -41.72 -47.43 21.12
CA TRP A 83 -41.88 -47.42 22.57
C TRP A 83 -43.19 -48.07 23.03
N GLY A 84 -43.87 -48.81 22.14
CA GLY A 84 -45.11 -49.51 22.47
C GLY A 84 -46.34 -48.61 22.66
N LEU A 85 -46.22 -47.32 22.31
CA LEU A 85 -47.32 -46.36 22.33
C LEU A 85 -48.13 -46.43 21.03
N SER A 86 -49.45 -46.36 21.14
CA SER A 86 -50.35 -46.38 19.98
C SER A 86 -50.40 -45.02 19.28
N ALA A 87 -50.70 -45.01 17.98
CA ALA A 87 -50.82 -43.77 17.20
C ALA A 87 -52.00 -42.88 17.65
N ALA A 88 -53.00 -43.46 18.31
CA ALA A 88 -54.14 -42.78 18.90
C ALA A 88 -54.60 -43.54 20.16
N VAL A 89 -55.46 -42.93 20.98
CA VAL A 89 -56.02 -43.58 22.18
C VAL A 89 -56.85 -44.82 21.78
N PRO A 90 -56.56 -46.01 22.34
CA PRO A 90 -57.31 -47.23 22.03
C PRO A 90 -58.80 -47.14 22.42
N LYS A 91 -59.67 -47.75 21.62
CA LYS A 91 -61.13 -47.77 21.87
C LYS A 91 -61.58 -48.80 22.91
N ASN A 92 -60.72 -49.75 23.27
CA ASN A 92 -61.02 -50.79 24.25
C ASN A 92 -60.35 -50.46 25.59
N GLN A 93 -60.98 -50.89 26.69
CA GLN A 93 -60.51 -50.59 28.05
C GLN A 93 -59.10 -51.14 28.31
N SER A 94 -58.85 -52.41 27.96
CA SER A 94 -57.54 -53.04 28.15
C SER A 94 -56.41 -52.31 27.39
N GLY A 95 -56.70 -51.78 26.20
CA GLY A 95 -55.74 -50.97 25.44
C GLY A 95 -55.46 -49.62 26.08
N ARG A 96 -56.47 -48.95 26.64
CA ARG A 96 -56.28 -47.68 27.38
C ARG A 96 -55.48 -47.87 28.66
N GLU A 97 -55.75 -48.92 29.42
CA GLU A 97 -54.96 -49.27 30.61
C GLU A 97 -53.50 -49.57 30.24
N HIS A 98 -53.28 -50.26 29.13
CA HIS A 98 -51.93 -50.47 28.60
C HIS A 98 -51.25 -49.14 28.22
N LEU A 99 -51.95 -48.27 27.48
CA LEU A 99 -51.42 -46.96 27.09
C LEU A 99 -51.08 -46.08 28.30
N ALA A 100 -51.99 -46.00 29.28
CA ALA A 100 -51.78 -45.27 30.53
C ALA A 100 -50.55 -45.79 31.30
N ARG A 101 -50.39 -47.12 31.37
CA ARG A 101 -49.20 -47.74 31.99
C ARG A 101 -47.91 -47.35 31.27
N GLN A 102 -47.91 -47.35 29.94
CA GLN A 102 -46.73 -46.93 29.16
C GLN A 102 -46.42 -45.45 29.37
N LEU A 103 -47.42 -44.57 29.33
CA LEU A 103 -47.25 -43.13 29.57
C LEU A 103 -46.66 -42.84 30.96
N LEU A 104 -47.14 -43.53 32.00
CA LEU A 104 -46.57 -43.41 33.34
C LEU A 104 -45.15 -44.00 33.41
N HIS A 105 -44.89 -45.11 32.72
CA HIS A 105 -43.57 -45.75 32.68
C HIS A 105 -42.50 -44.87 32.03
N ILE A 106 -42.84 -44.17 30.94
CA ILE A 106 -41.92 -43.24 30.26
C ILE A 106 -41.77 -41.90 31.01
N GLY A 107 -42.46 -41.72 32.14
CA GLY A 107 -42.21 -40.63 33.08
C GLY A 107 -43.28 -39.55 33.16
N LEU A 108 -44.43 -39.68 32.49
CA LEU A 108 -45.51 -38.69 32.56
C LEU A 108 -45.94 -38.41 34.01
N GLY A 109 -46.02 -39.45 34.85
CA GLY A 109 -46.40 -39.30 36.25
C GLY A 109 -45.43 -38.41 37.05
N LYS A 110 -44.13 -38.41 36.71
CA LYS A 110 -43.15 -37.52 37.34
C LYS A 110 -43.30 -36.08 36.88
N VAL A 111 -43.61 -35.87 35.59
CA VAL A 111 -43.86 -34.54 35.02
C VAL A 111 -45.09 -33.92 35.67
N LEU A 112 -46.18 -34.69 35.78
CA LEU A 112 -47.43 -34.25 36.40
C LEU A 112 -47.35 -34.09 37.93
N ALA A 113 -46.37 -34.71 38.60
CA ALA A 113 -46.17 -34.54 40.05
C ALA A 113 -45.56 -33.17 40.43
N THR A 114 -45.18 -32.35 39.45
CA THR A 114 -44.63 -31.01 39.70
C THR A 114 -45.73 -30.00 40.04
N SER A 115 -45.38 -28.95 40.81
CA SER A 115 -46.30 -27.87 41.16
C SER A 115 -46.44 -26.79 40.08
N ALA A 116 -45.73 -26.92 38.96
CA ALA A 116 -45.80 -25.97 37.85
C ALA A 116 -47.11 -26.16 37.07
N PRO A 117 -47.77 -25.10 36.58
CA PRO A 117 -48.93 -25.22 35.71
C PRO A 117 -48.64 -26.06 34.46
N ILE A 118 -49.56 -26.93 34.04
CA ILE A 118 -49.35 -27.74 32.82
C ILE A 118 -49.19 -26.86 31.58
N THR A 119 -49.79 -25.67 31.54
CA THR A 119 -49.57 -24.67 30.48
C THR A 119 -48.10 -24.30 30.32
N ASP A 120 -47.40 -24.11 31.44
CA ASP A 120 -46.00 -23.67 31.45
C ASP A 120 -45.09 -24.84 31.05
N LEU A 121 -45.39 -26.04 31.55
CA LEU A 121 -44.69 -27.27 31.16
C LEU A 121 -44.85 -27.56 29.67
N LEU A 122 -46.06 -27.36 29.13
CA LEU A 122 -46.33 -27.52 27.70
C LEU A 122 -45.59 -26.46 26.88
N THR A 123 -45.53 -25.22 27.35
CA THR A 123 -44.77 -24.15 26.70
C THR A 123 -43.29 -24.53 26.58
N VAL A 124 -42.68 -25.04 27.65
CA VAL A 124 -41.29 -25.54 27.63
C VAL A 124 -41.11 -26.70 26.64
N ALA A 125 -42.07 -27.64 26.60
CA ALA A 125 -42.04 -28.75 25.66
C ALA A 125 -42.13 -28.31 24.19
N GLU A 126 -42.98 -27.32 23.88
CA GLU A 126 -43.10 -26.77 22.53
C GLU A 126 -41.86 -25.97 22.13
N VAL A 127 -41.23 -25.25 23.06
CA VAL A 127 -39.90 -24.62 22.84
C VAL A 127 -38.84 -25.68 22.54
N TYR A 128 -38.86 -26.82 23.22
CA TYR A 128 -37.97 -27.94 22.91
C TYR A 128 -38.22 -28.51 21.51
N LYS A 129 -39.47 -28.70 21.10
CA LYS A 129 -39.80 -29.16 19.73
C LYS A 129 -39.35 -28.16 18.66
N ASP A 130 -39.51 -26.86 18.93
CA ASP A 130 -39.03 -25.79 18.06
C ASP A 130 -37.52 -25.83 17.84
N SER A 131 -36.74 -26.28 18.83
CA SER A 131 -35.27 -26.34 18.74
C SER A 131 -34.75 -27.14 17.53
N PHE A 132 -35.48 -28.17 17.09
CA PHE A 132 -35.13 -28.96 15.90
C PHE A 132 -35.38 -28.22 14.57
N ARG A 133 -36.25 -27.21 14.58
CA ARG A 133 -36.59 -26.38 13.41
C ARG A 133 -35.62 -25.21 13.23
N ARG A 134 -34.95 -24.77 14.31
CA ARG A 134 -34.01 -23.63 14.31
C ARG A 134 -32.94 -23.72 13.23
N ARG A 135 -32.35 -24.92 13.03
CA ARG A 135 -31.31 -25.12 12.00
C ARG A 135 -31.79 -24.82 10.58
N PHE A 136 -33.07 -25.08 10.30
CA PHE A 136 -33.67 -24.80 9.00
C PHE A 136 -33.96 -23.31 8.85
N ARG A 137 -34.48 -22.65 9.90
CA ARG A 137 -34.65 -21.18 9.92
C ARG A 137 -33.33 -20.44 9.70
N SER A 138 -32.24 -20.88 10.34
CA SER A 138 -30.92 -20.29 10.13
C SER A 138 -30.44 -20.45 8.68
N GLY A 139 -30.66 -21.62 8.08
CA GLY A 139 -30.31 -21.89 6.68
C GLY A 139 -31.14 -21.06 5.69
N ASP A 140 -32.46 -20.96 5.90
CA ASP A 140 -33.36 -20.18 5.06
C ASP A 140 -33.05 -18.68 5.12
N ARG A 141 -32.75 -18.18 6.34
CA ARG A 141 -32.33 -16.79 6.53
C ARG A 141 -30.99 -16.53 5.85
N PHE A 142 -30.01 -17.41 6.03
CA PHE A 142 -28.71 -17.30 5.34
C PHE A 142 -28.88 -17.24 3.81
N GLY A 143 -29.66 -18.14 3.23
CA GLY A 143 -29.94 -18.15 1.80
C GLY A 143 -30.64 -16.89 1.31
N THR A 144 -31.50 -16.29 2.15
CA THR A 144 -32.16 -15.00 1.86
C THR A 144 -31.17 -13.84 1.85
N GLU A 145 -30.31 -13.73 2.86
CA GLU A 145 -29.29 -12.67 2.93
C GLU A 145 -28.27 -12.79 1.80
N VAL A 146 -27.80 -14.00 1.49
CA VAL A 146 -26.94 -14.25 0.32
C VAL A 146 -27.62 -13.77 -0.97
N ARG A 147 -28.91 -14.08 -1.16
CA ARG A 147 -29.65 -13.64 -2.36
C ARG A 147 -29.69 -12.12 -2.47
N ILE A 148 -29.90 -11.42 -1.35
CA ILE A 148 -29.89 -9.96 -1.28
C ILE A 148 -28.49 -9.43 -1.62
N ALA A 149 -27.44 -10.00 -1.02
CA ALA A 149 -26.05 -9.61 -1.26
C ALA A 149 -25.66 -9.79 -2.73
N VAL A 150 -25.97 -10.95 -3.34
CA VAL A 150 -25.71 -11.23 -4.77
C VAL A 150 -26.47 -10.24 -5.66
N SER A 151 -27.74 -9.99 -5.39
CA SER A 151 -28.56 -9.06 -6.19
C SER A 151 -28.04 -7.62 -6.11
N ARG A 152 -27.64 -7.17 -4.91
CA ARG A 152 -27.04 -5.85 -4.68
C ARG A 152 -25.70 -5.71 -5.39
N ALA A 153 -24.84 -6.74 -5.29
CA ALA A 153 -23.53 -6.75 -5.95
C ALA A 153 -23.67 -6.69 -7.48
N ILE A 154 -24.60 -7.45 -8.07
CA ILE A 154 -24.88 -7.38 -9.52
C ILE A 154 -25.36 -5.98 -9.92
N ALA A 155 -26.29 -5.39 -9.15
CA ALA A 155 -26.79 -4.05 -9.42
C ALA A 155 -25.67 -3.00 -9.38
N GLN A 156 -24.75 -3.09 -8.42
CA GLN A 156 -23.58 -2.22 -8.31
C GLN A 156 -22.63 -2.38 -9.50
N VAL A 157 -22.28 -3.62 -9.85
CA VAL A 157 -21.35 -3.91 -10.96
C VAL A 157 -21.91 -3.47 -12.31
N ASN A 158 -23.22 -3.62 -12.52
CA ASN A 158 -23.88 -3.22 -13.77
C ASN A 158 -23.96 -1.71 -13.98
N GLN A 159 -23.67 -0.89 -12.97
CA GLN A 159 -23.51 0.56 -13.16
C GLN A 159 -22.20 0.90 -13.88
N THR A 160 -21.21 0.00 -13.84
CA THR A 160 -19.85 0.24 -14.36
C THR A 160 -19.53 -0.59 -15.59
N LEU A 161 -20.16 -1.76 -15.78
CA LEU A 161 -19.91 -2.62 -16.93
C LEU A 161 -20.66 -2.16 -18.19
N PRO A 162 -20.00 -2.15 -19.37
CA PRO A 162 -20.66 -1.85 -20.64
C PRO A 162 -21.69 -2.91 -21.03
N THR A 163 -21.48 -4.18 -20.65
CA THR A 163 -22.44 -5.27 -20.85
C THR A 163 -22.91 -5.83 -19.51
N PRO A 164 -24.22 -6.00 -19.28
CA PRO A 164 -24.74 -6.37 -17.97
C PRO A 164 -24.42 -7.82 -17.59
N LEU A 165 -23.92 -7.98 -16.38
CA LEU A 165 -23.83 -9.24 -15.64
C LEU A 165 -25.24 -9.71 -15.24
N ARG A 166 -25.54 -10.99 -15.48
CA ARG A 166 -26.83 -11.60 -15.13
C ARG A 166 -26.63 -12.97 -14.49
N ILE A 167 -27.58 -13.35 -13.63
CA ILE A 167 -27.72 -14.75 -13.19
C ILE A 167 -28.25 -15.55 -14.37
N LYS A 168 -27.47 -16.51 -14.85
CA LYS A 168 -27.81 -17.35 -16.01
C LYS A 168 -27.31 -18.77 -15.79
N SER A 169 -28.12 -19.57 -15.11
CA SER A 169 -27.77 -20.96 -14.75
C SER A 169 -27.57 -21.88 -15.95
N ASP A 170 -28.22 -21.60 -17.07
CA ASP A 170 -28.07 -22.32 -18.36
C ASP A 170 -26.78 -21.97 -19.11
N ALA A 171 -26.04 -20.94 -18.70
CA ALA A 171 -24.75 -20.60 -19.30
C ALA A 171 -23.66 -21.67 -19.05
N LEU A 172 -23.80 -22.44 -17.96
CA LEU A 172 -22.94 -23.60 -17.68
C LEU A 172 -23.63 -24.88 -18.16
N ALA A 173 -23.11 -25.48 -19.23
CA ALA A 173 -23.69 -26.68 -19.84
C ALA A 173 -23.53 -27.94 -18.97
N ASP A 174 -22.50 -28.02 -18.14
CA ASP A 174 -22.29 -29.15 -17.24
C ASP A 174 -23.34 -29.16 -16.11
N VAL A 175 -24.31 -30.07 -16.25
CA VAL A 175 -25.43 -30.23 -15.30
C VAL A 175 -24.94 -30.65 -13.90
N THR A 176 -23.85 -31.40 -13.82
CA THR A 176 -23.32 -31.91 -12.54
C THR A 176 -22.65 -30.79 -11.76
N LEU A 177 -21.82 -29.98 -12.42
CA LEU A 177 -21.20 -28.81 -11.80
C LEU A 177 -22.24 -27.75 -11.41
N ARG A 178 -23.21 -27.51 -12.28
CA ARG A 178 -24.30 -26.57 -12.02
C ARG A 178 -25.11 -26.91 -10.76
N ARG A 179 -25.31 -28.20 -10.45
CA ARG A 179 -26.02 -28.63 -9.24
C ARG A 179 -25.27 -28.34 -7.94
N SER A 180 -23.96 -28.10 -8.02
CA SER A 180 -23.11 -27.79 -6.88
C SER A 180 -22.97 -26.27 -6.63
N LEU A 181 -23.70 -25.45 -7.39
CA LEU A 181 -23.67 -24.00 -7.32
C LEU A 181 -25.06 -23.44 -7.05
N ASP A 182 -25.13 -22.42 -6.20
CA ASP A 182 -26.36 -21.69 -5.91
C ASP A 182 -26.68 -20.68 -7.02
N TYR A 183 -25.63 -20.05 -7.58
CA TYR A 183 -25.76 -19.10 -8.68
C TYR A 183 -24.66 -19.29 -9.72
N VAL A 184 -25.02 -19.11 -11.00
CA VAL A 184 -24.06 -18.98 -12.10
C VAL A 184 -24.24 -17.60 -12.70
N LEU A 185 -23.15 -16.83 -12.74
CA LEU A 185 -23.14 -15.46 -13.23
C LEU A 185 -22.45 -15.40 -14.58
N ALA A 186 -23.08 -14.71 -15.53
CA ALA A 186 -22.65 -14.64 -16.91
C ALA A 186 -22.73 -13.23 -17.49
N VAL A 187 -21.79 -12.92 -18.38
CA VAL A 187 -21.79 -11.70 -19.22
C VAL A 187 -21.93 -12.19 -20.66
N GLU A 188 -22.90 -11.66 -21.42
CA GLU A 188 -23.19 -12.10 -22.80
C GLU A 188 -23.44 -13.61 -22.97
N GLY A 189 -23.92 -14.27 -21.91
CA GLY A 189 -24.15 -15.71 -21.93
C GLY A 189 -22.90 -16.57 -21.70
N ARG A 190 -21.71 -15.96 -21.55
CA ARG A 190 -20.51 -16.65 -21.09
C ARG A 190 -20.49 -16.72 -19.56
N PRO A 191 -20.38 -17.91 -18.95
CA PRO A 191 -20.28 -18.02 -17.51
C PRO A 191 -18.89 -17.53 -17.03
N ILE A 192 -18.86 -16.70 -15.99
CA ILE A 192 -17.61 -16.12 -15.46
C ILE A 192 -17.34 -16.54 -14.02
N VAL A 193 -18.40 -16.75 -13.23
CA VAL A 193 -18.30 -17.06 -11.80
C VAL A 193 -19.44 -18.00 -11.40
N GLY A 194 -19.10 -19.02 -10.61
CA GLY A 194 -20.07 -19.80 -9.83
C GLY A 194 -20.06 -19.33 -8.38
N VAL A 195 -21.24 -19.20 -7.77
CA VAL A 195 -21.39 -18.89 -6.35
C VAL A 195 -21.89 -20.14 -5.63
N ALA A 196 -21.16 -20.56 -4.59
CA ALA A 196 -21.57 -21.61 -3.67
C ALA A 196 -21.64 -21.04 -2.25
N THR A 197 -22.56 -21.56 -1.45
CA THR A 197 -22.84 -21.08 -0.09
C THR A 197 -22.75 -22.20 0.92
N VAL A 198 -22.23 -21.88 2.11
CA VAL A 198 -22.18 -22.83 3.22
C VAL A 198 -22.34 -22.13 4.55
N PHE A 199 -23.29 -22.61 5.36
CA PHE A 199 -23.51 -22.13 6.73
C PHE A 199 -23.35 -23.27 7.72
N GLN A 200 -22.51 -23.10 8.74
CA GLN A 200 -22.22 -24.16 9.71
C GLN A 200 -22.26 -23.66 11.15
N ASN A 201 -23.11 -24.27 11.97
CA ASN A 201 -23.28 -23.92 13.39
C ASN A 201 -22.31 -24.65 14.33
N GLN A 202 -21.70 -25.75 13.89
CA GLN A 202 -20.80 -26.57 14.72
C GLN A 202 -19.64 -27.09 13.89
N SER A 203 -18.49 -27.25 14.54
CA SER A 203 -17.30 -27.81 13.92
C SER A 203 -17.34 -29.35 13.86
N GLY A 204 -16.85 -29.96 12.77
CA GLY A 204 -16.86 -31.43 12.63
C GLY A 204 -16.12 -32.03 11.42
N GLY A 205 -15.98 -33.35 11.38
CA GLY A 205 -15.19 -34.04 10.34
C GLY A 205 -15.71 -33.88 8.91
N ARG A 206 -17.03 -33.75 8.73
CA ARG A 206 -17.64 -33.46 7.42
C ARG A 206 -17.27 -32.05 6.92
N GLN A 207 -17.27 -31.07 7.81
CA GLN A 207 -16.86 -29.70 7.49
C GLN A 207 -15.41 -29.65 7.01
N GLN A 208 -14.51 -30.31 7.74
CA GLN A 208 -13.09 -30.29 7.37
C GLN A 208 -12.91 -30.84 5.96
N ARG A 209 -13.63 -31.92 5.61
CA ARG A 209 -13.62 -32.48 4.26
C ARG A 209 -14.19 -31.52 3.22
N ASP A 210 -15.30 -30.84 3.51
CA ASP A 210 -15.93 -29.94 2.55
C ASP A 210 -15.03 -28.72 2.25
N LEU A 211 -14.43 -28.13 3.28
CA LEU A 211 -13.54 -26.98 3.15
C LEU A 211 -12.17 -27.34 2.53
N SER A 212 -11.60 -28.49 2.90
CA SER A 212 -10.26 -28.90 2.44
C SER A 212 -10.24 -29.67 1.11
N LEU A 213 -11.37 -30.23 0.68
CA LEU A 213 -11.43 -31.09 -0.51
C LEU A 213 -12.58 -30.74 -1.45
N THR A 214 -13.82 -30.68 -0.97
CA THR A 214 -15.00 -30.53 -1.85
C THR A 214 -14.97 -29.22 -2.64
N TYR A 215 -14.79 -28.07 -1.98
CA TYR A 215 -14.74 -26.77 -2.66
C TYR A 215 -13.46 -26.55 -3.48
N PRO A 216 -12.26 -26.94 -3.00
CA PRO A 216 -11.05 -26.97 -3.83
C PRO A 216 -11.22 -27.73 -5.15
N VAL A 217 -11.80 -28.93 -5.10
CA VAL A 217 -12.07 -29.73 -6.32
C VAL A 217 -13.10 -29.05 -7.21
N LEU A 218 -14.12 -28.41 -6.63
CA LEU A 218 -15.11 -27.64 -7.40
C LEU A 218 -14.47 -26.44 -8.10
N GLN A 219 -13.59 -25.68 -7.43
CA GLN A 219 -12.84 -24.59 -8.04
C GLN A 219 -11.95 -25.08 -9.18
N GLN A 220 -11.24 -26.21 -9.00
CA GLN A 220 -10.38 -26.77 -10.04
C GLN A 220 -11.19 -27.08 -11.31
N LYS A 221 -12.36 -27.71 -11.17
CA LYS A 221 -13.24 -28.01 -12.31
C LYS A 221 -13.82 -26.75 -12.95
N LEU A 222 -14.18 -25.74 -12.17
CA LEU A 222 -14.66 -24.45 -12.71
C LEU A 222 -13.55 -23.70 -13.46
N ALA A 223 -12.29 -23.84 -13.03
CA ALA A 223 -11.15 -23.24 -13.70
C ALA A 223 -10.91 -23.83 -15.10
N GLU A 224 -11.35 -25.06 -15.39
CA GLU A 224 -11.29 -25.67 -16.74
C GLU A 224 -12.21 -24.94 -17.74
N TYR A 225 -13.30 -24.34 -17.24
CA TYR A 225 -14.17 -23.42 -17.99
C TYR A 225 -13.75 -21.96 -17.81
N GLY A 226 -12.60 -21.75 -17.15
CA GLY A 226 -12.08 -20.55 -16.51
C GLY A 226 -13.12 -19.62 -15.91
N MET A 227 -13.93 -20.24 -15.07
CA MET A 227 -14.77 -19.58 -14.10
C MET A 227 -14.07 -19.51 -12.73
N GLY A 228 -14.32 -18.44 -11.97
CA GLY A 228 -13.99 -18.39 -10.55
C GLY A 228 -15.07 -19.03 -9.68
N LEU A 229 -14.69 -19.60 -8.54
CA LEU A 229 -15.62 -19.97 -7.46
C LEU A 229 -15.62 -18.87 -6.40
N VAL A 230 -16.79 -18.27 -6.18
CA VAL A 230 -17.09 -17.50 -4.99
C VAL A 230 -17.71 -18.43 -3.97
N LEU A 231 -17.04 -18.60 -2.83
CA LEU A 231 -17.56 -19.38 -1.72
C LEU A 231 -17.94 -18.42 -0.59
N ILE A 232 -19.25 -18.29 -0.33
CA ILE A 232 -19.75 -17.55 0.84
C ILE A 232 -19.90 -18.56 1.98
N ALA A 233 -18.93 -18.55 2.90
CA ALA A 233 -18.85 -19.48 4.02
C ALA A 233 -19.00 -18.74 5.35
N ASP A 234 -19.99 -19.13 6.16
CA ASP A 234 -20.32 -18.44 7.40
C ASP A 234 -20.81 -19.40 8.52
N GLY A 235 -20.98 -18.89 9.73
CA GLY A 235 -21.43 -19.61 10.92
C GLY A 235 -20.31 -20.03 11.87
N GLN A 236 -20.65 -20.26 13.14
CA GLN A 236 -19.70 -20.55 14.23
C GLN A 236 -18.74 -21.71 13.92
N GLY A 237 -19.22 -22.76 13.24
CA GLY A 237 -18.37 -23.88 12.82
C GLY A 237 -17.23 -23.40 11.93
N ILE A 238 -17.48 -22.46 11.00
CA ILE A 238 -16.46 -21.89 10.11
C ILE A 238 -15.43 -21.08 10.90
N ALA A 239 -15.86 -20.30 11.90
CA ALA A 239 -14.95 -19.58 12.79
C ALA A 239 -13.99 -20.53 13.55
N GLU A 240 -14.52 -21.67 14.00
CA GLU A 240 -13.78 -22.71 14.74
C GLU A 240 -12.95 -23.65 13.85
N ALA A 241 -13.02 -23.53 12.52
CA ALA A 241 -12.26 -24.39 11.61
C ALA A 241 -10.75 -24.19 11.84
N SER A 242 -9.98 -25.28 11.87
CA SER A 242 -8.53 -25.22 12.10
C SER A 242 -7.81 -24.36 11.05
N ASP A 243 -6.73 -23.67 11.43
CA ASP A 243 -5.92 -22.85 10.51
C ASP A 243 -5.44 -23.65 9.29
N ARG A 244 -5.04 -24.91 9.47
CA ARG A 244 -4.66 -25.79 8.35
C ARG A 244 -5.75 -25.94 7.30
N THR A 245 -7.00 -26.09 7.74
CA THR A 245 -8.15 -26.26 6.85
C THR A 245 -8.48 -24.95 6.14
N LEU A 246 -8.44 -23.82 6.86
CA LEU A 246 -8.68 -22.51 6.26
C LEU A 246 -7.57 -22.13 5.29
N ASN A 247 -6.30 -22.40 5.61
CA ASN A 247 -5.17 -22.18 4.70
C ASN A 247 -5.37 -22.93 3.37
N LEU A 248 -5.70 -24.22 3.43
CA LEU A 248 -6.00 -25.01 2.22
C LEU A 248 -7.16 -24.43 1.41
N LEU A 249 -8.21 -23.94 2.09
CA LEU A 249 -9.34 -23.30 1.44
C LEU A 249 -8.91 -22.00 0.72
N PHE A 250 -8.15 -21.13 1.39
CA PHE A 250 -7.66 -19.87 0.83
C PHE A 250 -6.63 -20.08 -0.30
N GLU A 251 -5.83 -21.13 -0.23
CA GLU A 251 -4.88 -21.49 -1.30
C GLU A 251 -5.60 -22.05 -2.53
N SER A 252 -6.72 -22.76 -2.35
CA SER A 252 -7.33 -23.57 -3.41
C SER A 252 -8.63 -23.01 -3.98
N VAL A 253 -9.37 -22.20 -3.23
CA VAL A 253 -10.60 -21.54 -3.68
C VAL A 253 -10.28 -20.09 -4.01
N ARG A 254 -10.71 -19.62 -5.18
CA ARG A 254 -10.30 -18.31 -5.68
C ARG A 254 -10.85 -17.14 -4.87
N PHE A 255 -12.11 -17.24 -4.44
CA PHE A 255 -12.78 -16.14 -3.72
C PHE A 255 -13.60 -16.64 -2.50
N PRO A 256 -12.95 -17.16 -1.44
CA PRO A 256 -13.60 -17.43 -0.17
C PRO A 256 -13.88 -16.12 0.61
N MET A 257 -15.10 -15.96 1.11
CA MET A 257 -15.53 -14.80 1.90
C MET A 257 -16.67 -15.13 2.85
N THR A 258 -16.90 -14.31 3.87
CA THR A 258 -18.08 -14.40 4.74
C THR A 258 -19.25 -13.61 4.16
N LEU A 259 -20.46 -13.76 4.73
CA LEU A 259 -21.63 -12.98 4.31
C LEU A 259 -21.39 -11.48 4.53
N ARG A 260 -20.83 -11.11 5.70
CA ARG A 260 -20.50 -9.72 6.02
C ARG A 260 -19.51 -9.12 5.03
N GLN A 261 -18.48 -9.87 4.64
CA GLN A 261 -17.53 -9.42 3.61
C GLN A 261 -18.23 -9.24 2.25
N ALA A 262 -19.13 -10.15 1.87
CA ALA A 262 -19.90 -10.03 0.65
C ALA A 262 -20.79 -8.77 0.64
N GLU A 263 -21.45 -8.47 1.76
CA GLU A 263 -22.30 -7.28 1.94
C GLU A 263 -21.51 -5.96 1.94
N ASN A 264 -20.29 -5.97 2.48
CA ASN A 264 -19.39 -4.82 2.54
C ASN A 264 -18.68 -4.50 1.20
N GLY A 265 -19.19 -5.05 0.09
CA GLY A 265 -18.73 -4.71 -1.26
C GLY A 265 -17.68 -5.63 -1.85
N ARG A 266 -17.08 -6.56 -1.08
CA ARG A 266 -16.09 -7.53 -1.58
C ARG A 266 -16.65 -8.40 -2.70
N LEU A 267 -17.94 -8.76 -2.61
CA LEU A 267 -18.60 -9.52 -3.66
C LEU A 267 -18.69 -8.71 -4.97
N ALA A 268 -19.06 -7.44 -4.91
CA ALA A 268 -19.14 -6.57 -6.08
C ALA A 268 -17.76 -6.39 -6.74
N GLU A 269 -16.71 -6.19 -5.94
CA GLU A 269 -15.34 -6.08 -6.42
C GLU A 269 -14.86 -7.33 -7.17
N VAL A 270 -15.10 -8.52 -6.59
CA VAL A 270 -14.73 -9.81 -7.19
C VAL A 270 -15.49 -10.05 -8.50
N LEU A 271 -16.78 -9.72 -8.53
CA LEU A 271 -17.59 -9.85 -9.74
C LEU A 271 -17.13 -8.90 -10.85
N LEU A 272 -16.80 -7.65 -10.52
CA LEU A 272 -16.26 -6.69 -11.48
C LEU A 272 -14.91 -7.16 -12.04
N THR A 273 -14.02 -7.65 -11.17
CA THR A 273 -12.70 -8.17 -11.55
C THR A 273 -12.84 -9.39 -12.47
N SER A 274 -13.75 -10.31 -12.14
CA SER A 274 -13.98 -11.52 -12.94
C SER A 274 -14.64 -11.20 -14.29
N ALA A 275 -15.52 -10.19 -14.34
CA ALA A 275 -16.17 -9.75 -15.59
C ALA A 275 -15.19 -9.06 -16.56
N LYS A 276 -14.15 -8.39 -16.03
CA LYS A 276 -13.10 -7.75 -16.83
C LYS A 276 -12.03 -8.72 -17.31
N GLN A 277 -11.97 -9.94 -16.77
CA GLN A 277 -10.98 -10.93 -17.20
C GLN A 277 -11.30 -11.47 -18.59
N PRO A 278 -10.31 -11.49 -19.51
CA PRO A 278 -10.51 -12.06 -20.84
C PRO A 278 -10.91 -13.53 -20.77
N ALA A 279 -11.46 -14.06 -21.86
CA ALA A 279 -11.78 -15.48 -21.95
C ALA A 279 -10.54 -16.32 -21.65
N PRO A 280 -10.63 -17.33 -20.76
CA PRO A 280 -9.60 -18.34 -20.64
C PRO A 280 -9.38 -18.92 -22.03
N GLU A 281 -8.13 -19.06 -22.42
CA GLU A 281 -7.79 -19.78 -23.65
C GLU A 281 -8.40 -21.18 -23.55
N THR A 282 -9.35 -21.50 -24.44
CA THR A 282 -9.76 -22.89 -24.69
C THR A 282 -8.50 -23.75 -24.86
N LEU A 283 -8.54 -25.05 -24.53
CA LEU A 283 -7.40 -25.97 -24.74
C LEU A 283 -6.73 -25.81 -26.12
N ASP A 284 -7.53 -25.53 -27.16
CA ASP A 284 -7.06 -25.23 -28.52
C ASP A 284 -6.30 -23.90 -28.64
N ALA A 285 -6.78 -22.84 -27.99
CA ALA A 285 -6.10 -21.53 -27.96
C ALA A 285 -4.77 -21.59 -27.19
N ALA A 286 -4.71 -22.34 -26.07
CA ALA A 286 -3.46 -22.53 -25.32
C ALA A 286 -2.45 -23.41 -26.07
N ALA A 287 -2.91 -24.32 -26.93
CA ALA A 287 -2.05 -25.06 -27.86
C ALA A 287 -1.51 -24.14 -28.96
N VAL A 288 -2.36 -23.29 -29.55
CA VAL A 288 -1.96 -22.32 -30.57
C VAL A 288 -0.98 -21.27 -30.00
N SER A 289 -1.22 -20.71 -28.81
CA SER A 289 -0.29 -19.80 -28.13
C SER A 289 1.08 -20.45 -27.88
N ARG A 290 1.11 -21.74 -27.49
CA ARG A 290 2.38 -22.50 -27.37
C ARG A 290 3.09 -22.69 -28.71
N LEU A 291 2.36 -22.94 -29.80
CA LEU A 291 2.93 -23.04 -31.14
C LEU A 291 3.50 -21.70 -31.63
N ILE A 292 2.77 -20.60 -31.39
CA ILE A 292 3.23 -19.23 -31.68
C ILE A 292 4.53 -18.94 -30.94
N SER A 293 4.56 -19.17 -29.62
CA SER A 293 5.76 -18.98 -28.80
C SER A 293 6.92 -19.85 -29.26
N GLY A 294 6.68 -21.13 -29.56
CA GLY A 294 7.70 -22.06 -30.07
C GLY A 294 8.26 -21.64 -31.43
N ALA A 295 7.41 -21.16 -32.35
CA ALA A 295 7.83 -20.67 -33.66
C ALA A 295 8.65 -19.38 -33.56
N LEU A 296 8.23 -18.42 -32.74
CA LEU A 296 8.98 -17.20 -32.45
C LEU A 296 10.35 -17.49 -31.82
N ASP A 297 10.41 -18.50 -30.95
CA ASP A 297 11.64 -18.94 -30.30
C ASP A 297 12.63 -19.59 -31.27
N ALA A 298 12.13 -20.28 -32.30
CA ALA A 298 12.95 -20.96 -33.28
C ALA A 298 13.36 -20.05 -34.47
N ARG A 299 12.44 -19.26 -35.01
CA ARG A 299 12.57 -18.60 -36.33
C ARG A 299 12.37 -17.09 -36.32
N ASN A 300 12.32 -16.46 -35.14
CA ASN A 300 12.02 -15.04 -34.92
C ASN A 300 10.66 -14.52 -35.44
N SER A 301 9.92 -15.34 -36.18
CA SER A 301 8.66 -14.99 -36.80
C SER A 301 7.78 -16.24 -36.94
N VAL A 302 6.48 -16.00 -37.01
CA VAL A 302 5.46 -17.01 -37.28
C VAL A 302 4.43 -16.42 -38.23
N THR A 303 4.01 -17.22 -39.20
CA THR A 303 2.98 -16.83 -40.16
C THR A 303 1.65 -17.53 -39.86
N ALA A 304 0.53 -16.90 -40.21
CA ALA A 304 -0.80 -17.46 -40.00
C ALA A 304 -0.98 -18.83 -40.69
N ALA A 305 -0.32 -19.04 -41.83
CA ALA A 305 -0.33 -20.30 -42.58
C ALA A 305 0.39 -21.46 -41.87
N GLU A 306 1.25 -21.17 -40.89
CA GLU A 306 1.96 -22.18 -40.10
C GLU A 306 1.14 -22.71 -38.92
N LEU A 307 0.03 -22.05 -38.58
CA LEU A 307 -0.83 -22.47 -37.47
C LEU A 307 -1.80 -23.58 -37.94
N PRO A 308 -2.10 -24.58 -37.10
CA PRO A 308 -2.97 -25.71 -37.45
C PRO A 308 -4.46 -25.33 -37.41
N VAL A 309 -4.81 -24.14 -37.91
CA VAL A 309 -6.18 -23.60 -37.96
C VAL A 309 -6.38 -22.84 -39.28
N ALA A 310 -7.64 -22.57 -39.62
CA ALA A 310 -7.95 -21.78 -40.81
C ALA A 310 -7.36 -20.36 -40.73
N GLU A 311 -7.12 -19.72 -41.88
CA GLU A 311 -6.39 -18.45 -42.00
C GLU A 311 -6.99 -17.30 -41.17
N GLY A 312 -8.32 -17.12 -41.19
CA GLY A 312 -9.00 -16.10 -40.38
C GLY A 312 -8.78 -16.27 -38.86
N PRO A 313 -9.08 -17.46 -38.29
CA PRO A 313 -8.74 -17.79 -36.91
C PRO A 313 -7.25 -17.67 -36.57
N ALA A 314 -6.35 -18.02 -37.49
CA ALA A 314 -4.91 -17.90 -37.31
C ALA A 314 -4.47 -16.44 -37.14
N VAL A 315 -4.94 -15.55 -38.01
CA VAL A 315 -4.70 -14.10 -37.92
C VAL A 315 -5.19 -13.54 -36.59
N LEU A 316 -6.41 -13.94 -36.17
CA LEU A 316 -6.96 -13.51 -34.89
C LEU A 316 -6.15 -14.06 -33.70
N ALA A 317 -5.64 -15.29 -33.79
CA ALA A 317 -4.80 -15.88 -32.76
C ALA A 317 -3.46 -15.14 -32.63
N LEU A 318 -2.81 -14.76 -33.74
CA LEU A 318 -1.60 -13.94 -33.72
C LEU A 318 -1.85 -12.57 -33.08
N ALA A 319 -2.95 -11.91 -33.45
CA ALA A 319 -3.33 -10.62 -32.87
C ALA A 319 -3.60 -10.73 -31.36
N ARG A 320 -4.35 -11.75 -30.92
CA ARG A 320 -4.61 -12.02 -29.50
C ARG A 320 -3.33 -12.33 -28.74
N PHE A 321 -2.41 -13.10 -29.33
CA PHE A 321 -1.14 -13.40 -28.69
C PHE A 321 -0.31 -12.14 -28.49
N ALA A 322 -0.19 -11.29 -29.51
CA ALA A 322 0.50 -10.01 -29.42
C ALA A 322 -0.13 -9.08 -28.37
N GLU A 323 -1.47 -9.06 -28.30
CA GLU A 323 -2.21 -8.27 -27.31
C GLU A 323 -2.07 -8.80 -25.88
N ALA A 324 -2.01 -10.13 -25.70
CA ALA A 324 -1.81 -10.76 -24.40
C ALA A 324 -0.38 -10.61 -23.87
N HIS A 325 0.61 -10.42 -24.75
CA HIS A 325 2.03 -10.36 -24.43
C HIS A 325 2.66 -9.01 -24.82
N ARG A 326 2.05 -7.89 -24.38
CA ARG A 326 2.56 -6.53 -24.64
C ARG A 326 3.91 -6.25 -23.98
N ASP A 327 4.30 -7.07 -23.01
CA ASP A 327 5.62 -7.06 -22.39
C ASP A 327 6.73 -7.57 -23.32
N LEU A 328 6.36 -8.31 -24.37
CA LEU A 328 7.26 -8.79 -25.41
C LEU A 328 7.37 -7.79 -26.57
N GLY A 329 8.57 -7.63 -27.10
CA GLY A 329 8.86 -6.78 -28.25
C GLY A 329 8.40 -7.44 -29.55
N LEU A 330 7.09 -7.54 -29.75
CA LEU A 330 6.46 -8.18 -30.90
C LEU A 330 5.91 -7.13 -31.89
N ALA A 331 6.07 -7.40 -33.18
CA ALA A 331 5.51 -6.63 -34.27
C ALA A 331 4.55 -7.51 -35.08
N LEU A 332 3.29 -7.09 -35.16
CA LEU A 332 2.29 -7.70 -36.03
C LEU A 332 2.26 -6.95 -37.36
N ALA A 333 2.40 -7.66 -38.48
CA ALA A 333 2.29 -7.06 -39.81
C ALA A 333 0.93 -6.41 -40.03
N SER A 334 0.84 -5.42 -40.93
CA SER A 334 -0.40 -4.69 -41.23
C SER A 334 -1.55 -5.59 -41.72
N THR A 335 -1.21 -6.72 -42.34
CA THR A 335 -2.16 -7.75 -42.79
C THR A 335 -2.65 -8.65 -41.65
N GLY A 336 -2.03 -8.59 -40.46
CA GLY A 336 -2.27 -9.50 -39.35
C GLY A 336 -1.74 -10.93 -39.55
N SER A 337 -1.12 -11.21 -40.70
CA SER A 337 -0.74 -12.57 -41.10
C SER A 337 0.65 -13.02 -40.64
N VAL A 338 1.47 -12.11 -40.10
CA VAL A 338 2.82 -12.39 -39.62
C VAL A 338 3.05 -11.70 -38.29
N LEU A 339 3.56 -12.44 -37.32
CA LEU A 339 4.02 -11.94 -36.03
C LEU A 339 5.52 -12.20 -35.90
N SER A 340 6.31 -11.20 -35.53
CA SER A 340 7.77 -11.32 -35.40
C SER A 340 8.31 -10.52 -34.22
N TRP A 341 9.55 -10.79 -33.80
CA TRP A 341 10.26 -9.89 -32.88
C TRP A 341 10.55 -8.55 -33.56
N VAL A 342 10.47 -7.45 -32.80
CA VAL A 342 10.88 -6.11 -33.23
C VAL A 342 12.38 -6.07 -33.52
N HIS A 343 13.18 -6.76 -32.69
CA HIS A 343 14.65 -6.81 -32.79
C HIS A 343 15.14 -8.26 -32.94
N PRO A 344 14.92 -8.92 -34.09
CA PRO A 344 15.25 -10.34 -34.29
C PRO A 344 16.75 -10.63 -34.12
N GLN A 345 17.62 -9.67 -34.49
CA GLN A 345 19.07 -9.80 -34.33
C GLN A 345 19.49 -9.95 -32.86
N LEU A 346 18.86 -9.21 -31.93
CA LEU A 346 19.16 -9.31 -30.50
C LEU A 346 18.75 -10.69 -29.96
N VAL A 347 17.61 -11.22 -30.42
CA VAL A 347 17.11 -12.53 -30.01
C VAL A 347 18.01 -13.66 -30.54
N ASP A 348 18.53 -13.53 -31.76
CA ASP A 348 19.51 -14.47 -32.33
C ASP A 348 20.85 -14.42 -31.61
N ASP A 349 21.36 -13.22 -31.32
CA ASP A 349 22.61 -13.04 -30.58
C ASP A 349 22.50 -13.64 -29.17
N ALA A 350 21.38 -13.42 -28.48
CA ALA A 350 21.12 -14.01 -27.16
C ALA A 350 21.03 -15.54 -27.24
N ARG A 351 20.44 -16.09 -28.31
CA ARG A 351 20.40 -17.55 -28.54
C ARG A 351 21.80 -18.12 -28.78
N ARG A 352 22.66 -17.44 -29.54
CA ARG A 352 24.06 -17.86 -29.73
C ARG A 352 24.84 -17.85 -28.42
N LEU A 353 24.72 -16.78 -27.63
CA LEU A 353 25.36 -16.68 -26.32
C LEU A 353 24.91 -17.75 -25.32
N ALA A 354 23.65 -18.21 -25.42
CA ALA A 354 23.16 -19.31 -24.61
C ALA A 354 23.76 -20.67 -24.97
N ILE A 355 24.30 -20.83 -26.19
CA ILE A 355 24.98 -22.06 -26.64
C ILE A 355 26.49 -21.95 -26.36
N ALA A 356 27.09 -20.81 -26.68
CA ALA A 356 28.51 -20.53 -26.48
C ALA A 356 28.69 -19.09 -25.99
N PHE A 357 29.01 -18.93 -24.71
CA PHE A 357 29.15 -17.62 -24.08
C PHE A 357 30.45 -16.94 -24.50
N ASP A 358 30.36 -15.73 -25.04
CA ASP A 358 31.50 -14.88 -25.39
C ASP A 358 31.38 -13.53 -24.66
N ASN A 359 32.44 -13.14 -23.93
CA ASN A 359 32.41 -11.97 -23.06
C ASN A 359 32.16 -10.67 -23.84
N ARG A 360 32.79 -10.49 -25.01
CA ARG A 360 32.67 -9.24 -25.78
C ARG A 360 31.32 -9.14 -26.46
N GLN A 361 30.82 -10.23 -27.03
CA GLN A 361 29.47 -10.28 -27.62
C GLN A 361 28.38 -10.06 -26.55
N ALA A 362 28.58 -10.58 -25.33
CA ALA A 362 27.62 -10.36 -24.23
C ALA A 362 27.50 -8.88 -23.85
N VAL A 363 28.63 -8.17 -23.68
CA VAL A 363 28.63 -6.71 -23.41
C VAL A 363 27.96 -5.96 -24.55
N GLY A 364 28.35 -6.26 -25.79
CA GLY A 364 27.78 -5.61 -26.98
C GLY A 364 26.29 -5.91 -27.21
N LEU A 365 25.79 -7.07 -26.76
CA LEU A 365 24.36 -7.38 -26.78
C LEU A 365 23.60 -6.52 -25.78
N LEU A 366 24.07 -6.45 -24.53
CA LEU A 366 23.40 -5.66 -23.49
C LEU A 366 23.37 -4.18 -23.87
N ALA A 367 24.49 -3.61 -24.33
CA ALA A 367 24.55 -2.20 -24.75
C ALA A 367 23.57 -1.88 -25.89
N ARG A 368 23.49 -2.75 -26.91
CA ARG A 368 22.52 -2.60 -28.02
C ARG A 368 21.08 -2.76 -27.55
N ALA A 369 20.80 -3.70 -26.64
CA ALA A 369 19.46 -3.92 -26.11
C ALA A 369 18.96 -2.72 -25.28
N LEU A 370 19.85 -2.02 -24.59
CA LEU A 370 19.51 -0.81 -23.83
C LEU A 370 19.50 0.47 -24.69
N ASN A 371 19.86 0.37 -25.98
CA ASN A 371 20.02 1.50 -26.90
C ASN A 371 21.05 2.54 -26.42
N THR A 372 22.19 2.05 -25.93
CA THR A 372 23.26 2.87 -25.31
C THR A 372 24.58 2.68 -26.03
N ALA A 373 25.39 3.73 -26.13
CA ALA A 373 26.76 3.63 -26.61
C ALA A 373 27.69 3.08 -25.51
N ASP A 374 28.68 2.26 -25.88
CA ASP A 374 29.75 1.83 -25.00
C ASP A 374 30.97 2.76 -25.14
N GLU A 375 31.55 3.21 -24.01
CA GLU A 375 32.76 4.05 -24.01
C GLU A 375 34.05 3.21 -24.22
N GLY A 376 34.00 2.24 -25.14
CA GLY A 376 35.11 1.35 -25.51
C GLY A 376 35.32 0.18 -24.54
N ALA A 377 35.07 -1.05 -24.99
CA ALA A 377 35.27 -2.25 -24.17
C ALA A 377 36.76 -2.60 -23.99
N THR A 378 37.22 -2.60 -22.74
CA THR A 378 38.57 -2.99 -22.30
C THR A 378 38.59 -4.43 -21.83
N ALA A 379 39.74 -5.10 -21.92
CA ALA A 379 39.92 -6.47 -21.46
C ALA A 379 41.09 -6.57 -20.47
N GLU A 380 40.85 -7.22 -19.33
CA GLU A 380 41.83 -7.44 -18.26
C GLU A 380 41.55 -8.82 -17.63
N ASP A 381 42.58 -9.66 -17.48
CA ASP A 381 42.49 -10.99 -16.83
C ASP A 381 41.34 -11.90 -17.32
N GLY A 382 41.03 -11.85 -18.62
CA GLY A 382 39.95 -12.64 -19.23
C GLY A 382 38.55 -12.08 -18.97
N MET A 383 38.42 -10.95 -18.26
CA MET A 383 37.20 -10.16 -18.14
C MET A 383 37.17 -9.08 -19.24
N VAL A 384 36.00 -8.85 -19.81
CA VAL A 384 35.74 -7.69 -20.69
C VAL A 384 34.83 -6.74 -19.95
N TRP A 385 35.14 -5.46 -19.89
CA TRP A 385 34.28 -4.48 -19.24
C TRP A 385 34.15 -3.20 -20.07
N ALA A 386 33.06 -2.48 -19.85
CA ALA A 386 32.76 -1.21 -20.49
C ALA A 386 31.93 -0.33 -19.56
N SER A 387 32.08 0.99 -19.67
CA SER A 387 31.12 1.95 -19.12
C SER A 387 30.07 2.23 -20.20
N ILE A 388 28.79 2.12 -19.84
CA ILE A 388 27.68 2.44 -20.73
C ILE A 388 26.87 3.60 -20.17
N THR A 389 26.40 4.48 -21.06
CA THR A 389 25.44 5.52 -20.70
C THR A 389 24.11 4.86 -20.32
N THR A 390 23.41 5.39 -19.32
CA THR A 390 22.09 4.89 -18.91
C THR A 390 21.11 6.06 -18.81
N PRO A 391 19.78 5.82 -18.82
CA PRO A 391 18.81 6.86 -18.52
C PRO A 391 19.10 7.53 -17.17
N ASP A 392 18.83 8.82 -17.02
CA ASP A 392 18.93 9.50 -15.73
C ASP A 392 17.64 9.36 -14.91
N GLU A 393 17.25 8.10 -14.67
CA GLU A 393 16.04 7.73 -13.91
C GLU A 393 16.38 6.64 -12.89
N PRO A 394 15.91 6.72 -11.63
CA PRO A 394 16.16 5.68 -10.64
C PRO A 394 15.78 4.26 -11.14
N PRO A 395 16.60 3.22 -10.89
CA PRO A 395 17.82 3.22 -10.07
C PRO A 395 19.10 3.64 -10.83
N PHE A 396 18.99 4.04 -12.10
CA PHE A 396 20.11 4.46 -12.93
C PHE A 396 20.54 5.91 -12.63
N THR A 397 21.80 6.23 -12.93
CA THR A 397 22.42 7.54 -12.61
C THR A 397 23.24 8.09 -13.78
N GLY A 398 22.81 7.82 -15.01
CA GLY A 398 23.48 8.33 -16.22
C GLY A 398 24.65 7.47 -16.73
N LYS A 399 25.38 6.77 -15.86
CA LYS A 399 26.44 5.80 -16.24
C LYS A 399 26.36 4.52 -15.40
N MET A 400 26.74 3.40 -16.02
CA MET A 400 26.80 2.09 -15.36
C MET A 400 27.97 1.27 -15.90
N LEU A 401 28.68 0.57 -15.02
CA LEU A 401 29.69 -0.41 -15.41
C LEU A 401 29.03 -1.74 -15.78
N VAL A 402 29.41 -2.28 -16.94
CA VAL A 402 29.09 -3.65 -17.36
C VAL A 402 30.40 -4.42 -17.51
N ALA A 403 30.50 -5.56 -16.85
CA ALA A 403 31.60 -6.51 -16.98
C ALA A 403 31.09 -7.87 -17.45
N ALA A 404 31.89 -8.64 -18.17
CA ALA A 404 31.59 -9.98 -18.63
C ALA A 404 32.75 -10.92 -18.32
N TYR A 405 32.44 -12.01 -17.62
CA TYR A 405 33.44 -12.98 -17.18
C TYR A 405 32.85 -14.39 -17.13
N ALA A 406 33.26 -15.24 -18.07
CA ALA A 406 32.78 -16.61 -18.21
C ALA A 406 33.10 -17.52 -17.01
N ALA A 407 34.25 -17.36 -16.33
CA ALA A 407 34.66 -18.30 -15.29
C ALA A 407 33.87 -18.20 -13.96
N GLY A 408 32.83 -17.35 -13.90
CA GLY A 408 31.90 -17.25 -12.78
C GLY A 408 32.31 -16.24 -11.71
N VAL A 409 31.52 -16.16 -10.63
CA VAL A 409 31.62 -15.05 -9.66
C VAL A 409 32.40 -15.45 -8.42
N THR A 410 33.64 -14.98 -8.30
CA THR A 410 34.48 -15.11 -7.10
C THR A 410 34.54 -13.80 -6.31
N ASN A 411 35.05 -13.85 -5.07
CA ASN A 411 35.21 -12.63 -4.26
C ASN A 411 36.22 -11.64 -4.85
N ASP A 412 37.25 -12.12 -5.54
CA ASP A 412 38.27 -11.24 -6.14
C ASP A 412 37.70 -10.49 -7.35
N ILE A 413 36.89 -11.17 -8.17
CA ILE A 413 36.16 -10.55 -9.28
C ILE A 413 35.16 -9.50 -8.75
N ARG A 414 34.45 -9.77 -7.66
CA ARG A 414 33.56 -8.77 -7.03
C ARG A 414 34.31 -7.50 -6.64
N LYS A 415 35.48 -7.64 -6.00
CA LYS A 415 36.32 -6.50 -5.60
C LYS A 415 36.81 -5.71 -6.81
N LEU A 416 37.23 -6.41 -7.87
CA LEU A 416 37.67 -5.80 -9.12
C LEU A 416 36.56 -4.98 -9.77
N ILE A 417 35.35 -5.55 -9.90
CA ILE A 417 34.18 -4.86 -10.45
C ILE A 417 33.81 -3.64 -9.61
N CYS A 418 33.81 -3.75 -8.27
CA CYS A 418 33.53 -2.61 -7.40
C CYS A 418 34.54 -1.48 -7.59
N ARG A 419 35.83 -1.81 -7.74
CA ARG A 419 36.88 -0.82 -8.00
C ARG A 419 36.63 -0.08 -9.31
N HIS A 420 36.40 -0.82 -10.39
CA HIS A 420 36.11 -0.22 -11.70
C HIS A 420 34.80 0.58 -11.69
N ALA A 421 33.78 0.14 -10.96
CA ALA A 421 32.52 0.86 -10.88
C ALA A 421 32.71 2.23 -10.22
N LEU A 422 33.51 2.29 -9.14
CA LEU A 422 33.84 3.54 -8.47
C LEU A 422 34.70 4.49 -9.34
N GLU A 423 35.54 3.94 -10.21
CA GLU A 423 36.43 4.73 -11.09
C GLU A 423 35.73 5.22 -12.36
N PHE A 424 34.99 4.35 -13.05
CA PHE A 424 34.45 4.61 -14.40
C PHE A 424 32.95 4.93 -14.43
N ALA A 425 32.22 4.66 -13.34
CA ALA A 425 30.81 4.99 -13.17
C ALA A 425 30.54 5.55 -11.76
N PRO A 426 31.23 6.63 -11.34
CA PRO A 426 31.08 7.18 -10.00
C PRO A 426 29.62 7.60 -9.75
N GLY A 427 29.09 7.18 -8.60
CA GLY A 427 27.70 7.44 -8.21
C GLY A 427 26.70 6.37 -8.63
N SER A 428 27.08 5.39 -9.46
CA SER A 428 26.20 4.26 -9.78
C SER A 428 25.96 3.38 -8.56
N ALA A 429 24.68 3.09 -8.27
CA ALA A 429 24.29 2.21 -7.16
C ALA A 429 24.60 0.73 -7.42
N PHE A 430 24.79 0.35 -8.68
CA PHE A 430 25.07 -1.02 -9.08
C PHE A 430 25.96 -1.12 -10.33
N ALA A 431 26.52 -2.31 -10.54
CA ALA A 431 27.22 -2.73 -11.75
C ALA A 431 26.64 -4.05 -12.24
N VAL A 432 26.73 -4.31 -13.55
CA VAL A 432 26.24 -5.56 -14.15
C VAL A 432 27.41 -6.49 -14.44
N LEU A 433 27.27 -7.75 -14.04
CA LEU A 433 28.21 -8.82 -14.34
C LEU A 433 27.53 -9.88 -15.22
N LEU A 434 27.99 -10.00 -16.46
CA LEU A 434 27.56 -11.01 -17.42
C LEU A 434 28.34 -12.31 -17.21
N THR A 435 27.64 -13.43 -17.07
CA THR A 435 28.24 -14.75 -16.77
C THR A 435 27.69 -15.84 -17.67
N GLU A 436 28.40 -16.98 -17.77
CA GLU A 436 27.96 -18.14 -18.58
C GLU A 436 26.69 -18.83 -18.04
N ARG A 437 26.33 -18.57 -16.78
CA ARG A 437 25.19 -19.16 -16.08
C ARG A 437 24.45 -18.10 -15.28
N ASP A 438 23.12 -18.18 -15.29
CA ASP A 438 22.26 -17.41 -14.39
C ASP A 438 22.36 -17.92 -12.95
N LEU A 439 22.02 -17.07 -11.99
CA LEU A 439 21.86 -17.48 -10.60
C LEU A 439 20.65 -18.40 -10.43
N GLY A 440 20.82 -19.50 -9.70
CA GLY A 440 19.68 -20.28 -9.20
C GLY A 440 18.94 -19.55 -8.08
N ALA A 441 17.69 -19.97 -7.80
CA ALA A 441 16.88 -19.35 -6.74
C ALA A 441 17.56 -19.37 -5.35
N SER A 442 18.28 -20.45 -5.03
CA SER A 442 19.08 -20.55 -3.79
C SER A 442 20.29 -19.61 -3.77
N ASP A 443 20.88 -19.35 -4.94
CA ASP A 443 22.08 -18.53 -5.07
C ASP A 443 21.76 -17.04 -4.99
N ILE A 444 20.57 -16.62 -5.46
CA ILE A 444 20.08 -15.24 -5.38
C ILE A 444 20.05 -14.77 -3.92
N GLU A 445 19.51 -15.57 -3.00
CA GLU A 445 19.44 -15.19 -1.58
C GLU A 445 20.85 -15.05 -0.95
N ALA A 446 21.74 -16.00 -1.25
CA ALA A 446 23.13 -15.91 -0.80
C ALA A 446 23.89 -14.74 -1.46
N HIS A 447 23.50 -14.36 -2.67
CA HIS A 447 24.06 -13.24 -3.40
C HIS A 447 23.63 -11.90 -2.77
N ARG A 448 22.33 -11.71 -2.49
CA ARG A 448 21.78 -10.52 -1.80
C ARG A 448 22.49 -10.25 -0.48
N LYS A 449 22.63 -11.26 0.37
CA LYS A 449 23.30 -11.13 1.69
C LYS A 449 24.74 -10.62 1.57
N ARG A 450 25.43 -10.94 0.48
CA ARG A 450 26.80 -10.45 0.23
C ARG A 450 26.84 -9.03 -0.29
N GLN A 451 25.75 -8.53 -0.88
CA GLN A 451 25.72 -7.15 -1.39
C GLN A 451 25.92 -6.13 -0.27
N ALA A 452 25.42 -6.39 0.94
CA ALA A 452 25.51 -5.48 2.09
C ALA A 452 26.93 -4.97 2.35
N VAL A 453 27.95 -5.84 2.20
CA VAL A 453 29.37 -5.50 2.45
C VAL A 453 30.12 -4.92 1.24
N LEU A 454 29.51 -4.92 0.05
CA LEU A 454 30.14 -4.38 -1.16
C LEU A 454 29.90 -2.86 -1.29
N PRO A 455 30.84 -2.06 -1.82
CA PRO A 455 30.60 -0.63 -2.04
C PRO A 455 29.46 -0.35 -3.03
N VAL A 456 29.29 -1.22 -4.02
CA VAL A 456 28.32 -1.11 -5.12
C VAL A 456 27.63 -2.47 -5.28
N ASN A 457 26.33 -2.48 -5.57
CA ASN A 457 25.62 -3.73 -5.85
C ASN A 457 26.15 -4.37 -7.14
N ILE A 458 26.26 -5.69 -7.20
CA ILE A 458 26.61 -6.40 -8.43
C ILE A 458 25.40 -7.22 -8.87
N VAL A 459 24.87 -6.97 -10.05
CA VAL A 459 23.73 -7.69 -10.63
C VAL A 459 24.26 -8.69 -11.64
N ILE A 460 23.97 -9.97 -11.42
CA ILE A 460 24.42 -11.06 -12.28
C ILE A 460 23.39 -11.31 -13.37
N VAL A 461 23.83 -11.29 -14.62
CA VAL A 461 22.98 -11.51 -15.79
C VAL A 461 23.57 -12.65 -16.62
N GLY A 462 22.91 -13.81 -16.57
CA GLY A 462 23.28 -14.96 -17.38
C GLY A 462 22.53 -15.01 -18.71
N PRO A 463 22.70 -16.10 -19.48
CA PRO A 463 22.09 -16.21 -20.80
C PRO A 463 20.56 -16.22 -20.80
N ARG A 464 19.90 -16.75 -19.74
CA ARG A 464 18.44 -16.72 -19.65
C ARG A 464 17.94 -15.30 -19.47
N LEU A 465 18.55 -14.53 -18.57
CA LEU A 465 18.15 -13.14 -18.35
C LEU A 465 18.48 -12.26 -19.55
N LEU A 466 19.64 -12.44 -20.21
CA LEU A 466 19.96 -11.75 -21.47
C LEU A 466 18.93 -12.02 -22.56
N ARG A 467 18.44 -13.27 -22.64
CA ARG A 467 17.38 -13.64 -23.59
C ARG A 467 16.05 -13.00 -23.25
N GLN A 468 15.71 -12.84 -21.98
CA GLN A 468 14.52 -12.09 -21.56
C GLN A 468 14.64 -10.60 -21.92
N ILE A 469 15.79 -9.98 -21.64
CA ILE A 469 16.11 -8.59 -22.00
C ILE A 469 15.97 -8.39 -23.52
N ALA A 470 16.53 -9.29 -24.33
CA ALA A 470 16.46 -9.22 -25.79
C ALA A 470 15.05 -9.40 -26.38
N ARG A 471 14.13 -10.03 -25.63
CA ARG A 471 12.74 -10.29 -26.06
C ARG A 471 11.75 -9.24 -25.57
N ALA A 472 12.12 -8.45 -24.58
CA ALA A 472 11.22 -7.50 -23.96
C ALA A 472 10.90 -6.33 -24.88
N ALA A 473 9.68 -5.81 -24.78
CA ALA A 473 9.30 -4.55 -25.41
C ALA A 473 10.09 -3.38 -24.80
N ARG A 474 10.39 -3.47 -23.50
CA ARG A 474 11.20 -2.52 -22.73
C ARG A 474 12.32 -3.27 -21.98
N PRO A 475 13.49 -3.46 -22.61
CA PRO A 475 14.61 -4.20 -22.02
C PRO A 475 15.09 -3.66 -20.65
N VAL A 476 15.00 -2.35 -20.46
CA VAL A 476 15.34 -1.66 -19.20
C VAL A 476 14.49 -2.17 -18.03
N ASP A 477 13.19 -2.46 -18.25
CA ASP A 477 12.28 -2.88 -17.18
C ASP A 477 12.65 -4.28 -16.66
N VAL A 478 13.10 -5.18 -17.55
CA VAL A 478 13.60 -6.52 -17.18
C VAL A 478 14.90 -6.41 -16.39
N LEU A 479 15.81 -5.53 -16.81
CA LEU A 479 17.04 -5.27 -16.06
C LEU A 479 16.73 -4.67 -14.68
N ASN A 480 15.83 -3.70 -14.59
CA ASN A 480 15.40 -3.09 -13.33
C ASN A 480 14.84 -4.14 -12.36
N LYS A 481 13.98 -5.05 -12.86
CA LYS A 481 13.49 -6.17 -12.06
C LYS A 481 14.63 -7.04 -11.52
N ALA A 482 15.65 -7.33 -12.33
CA ALA A 482 16.83 -8.09 -11.89
C ALA A 482 17.68 -7.32 -10.87
N VAL A 483 17.80 -6.00 -11.01
CA VAL A 483 18.49 -5.13 -10.02
C VAL A 483 17.82 -5.28 -8.67
N LEU A 484 16.50 -5.12 -8.60
CA LEU A 484 15.77 -5.18 -7.33
C LEU A 484 15.79 -6.58 -6.70
N ASP A 485 15.73 -7.61 -7.53
CA ASP A 485 15.75 -9.00 -7.07
C ASP A 485 17.12 -9.44 -6.53
N GLN A 486 18.23 -8.82 -6.97
CA GLN A 486 19.58 -9.25 -6.59
C GLN A 486 20.31 -8.30 -5.63
N SER A 487 19.81 -7.08 -5.45
CA SER A 487 20.51 -6.00 -4.74
C SER A 487 20.16 -5.90 -3.26
N ASP A 488 21.05 -5.23 -2.52
CA ASP A 488 20.68 -4.52 -1.30
C ASP A 488 19.92 -3.26 -1.70
N LEU A 489 18.62 -3.23 -1.40
CA LEU A 489 17.72 -2.15 -1.80
C LEU A 489 18.07 -0.82 -1.14
N SER A 490 18.77 -0.84 0.00
CA SER A 490 19.17 0.39 0.68
C SER A 490 20.16 1.23 -0.14
N LYS A 491 20.91 0.60 -1.06
CA LYS A 491 21.88 1.26 -1.95
C LYS A 491 21.27 1.78 -3.25
N VAL A 492 20.17 1.15 -3.69
CA VAL A 492 19.37 1.60 -4.85
C VAL A 492 18.18 2.45 -4.43
N SER A 493 18.06 2.76 -3.13
CA SER A 493 17.04 3.65 -2.59
C SER A 493 17.12 5.00 -3.30
N PRO A 494 16.02 5.51 -3.87
CA PRO A 494 16.03 6.82 -4.49
C PRO A 494 16.14 7.93 -3.44
N PHE A 495 15.76 7.68 -2.18
CA PHE A 495 15.65 8.72 -1.15
C PHE A 495 16.99 9.16 -0.59
N ILE A 496 17.21 10.48 -0.53
CA ILE A 496 18.49 11.07 -0.11
C ILE A 496 18.29 11.83 1.20
N LEU A 497 19.02 11.43 2.25
CA LEU A 497 18.81 11.98 3.59
C LEU A 497 19.82 13.06 4.01
N SER A 498 21.01 13.08 3.40
CA SER A 498 22.14 13.91 3.86
C SER A 498 22.59 15.00 2.88
N ASN A 499 22.26 14.87 1.58
CA ASN A 499 22.68 15.79 0.53
C ASN A 499 21.47 16.52 -0.05
N ALA A 500 21.71 17.66 -0.70
CA ALA A 500 20.66 18.34 -1.46
C ALA A 500 20.09 17.38 -2.52
N THR A 501 18.77 17.34 -2.59
CA THR A 501 18.03 16.50 -3.51
C THR A 501 18.37 16.89 -4.96
N PRO A 502 18.74 15.93 -5.83
CA PRO A 502 19.05 16.18 -7.23
C PRO A 502 17.80 16.64 -7.99
N THR A 503 17.99 17.28 -9.15
CA THR A 503 16.90 17.85 -9.97
C THR A 503 15.81 16.83 -10.28
N ARG A 504 16.16 15.56 -10.53
CA ARG A 504 15.20 14.46 -10.79
C ARG A 504 14.28 14.11 -9.61
N MET A 505 14.59 14.59 -8.42
CA MET A 505 13.77 14.43 -7.21
C MET A 505 13.28 15.77 -6.64
N PHE A 506 13.30 16.81 -7.47
CA PHE A 506 12.77 18.12 -7.13
C PHE A 506 11.26 18.15 -7.44
N PHE A 507 10.43 18.32 -6.41
CA PHE A 507 8.97 18.27 -6.54
C PHE A 507 8.28 19.47 -5.87
N GLY A 508 7.28 20.01 -6.56
CA GLY A 508 6.28 20.92 -5.97
C GLY A 508 6.79 22.28 -5.53
N ARG A 509 7.85 22.78 -6.17
CA ARG A 509 8.49 24.08 -5.86
C ARG A 509 8.56 25.02 -7.07
N ASP A 510 7.82 24.70 -8.12
CA ASP A 510 7.85 25.44 -9.38
C ASP A 510 7.34 26.88 -9.20
N ALA A 511 6.35 27.07 -8.32
CA ALA A 511 5.81 28.40 -8.02
C ALA A 511 6.83 29.28 -7.28
N GLU A 512 7.55 28.72 -6.30
CA GLU A 512 8.61 29.43 -5.58
C GLU A 512 9.80 29.74 -6.51
N ALA A 513 10.19 28.80 -7.37
CA ALA A 513 11.23 29.01 -8.38
C ALA A 513 10.87 30.15 -9.34
N ALA A 514 9.67 30.11 -9.92
CA ALA A 514 9.15 31.16 -10.80
C ALA A 514 9.06 32.52 -10.09
N THR A 515 8.69 32.53 -8.80
CA THR A 515 8.66 33.75 -7.99
C THR A 515 10.05 34.35 -7.80
N ILE A 516 11.07 33.52 -7.53
CA ILE A 516 12.46 33.97 -7.43
C ILE A 516 12.90 34.57 -8.76
N ILE A 517 12.75 33.85 -9.86
CA ILE A 517 13.17 34.29 -11.21
C ILE A 517 12.48 35.59 -11.62
N GLY A 518 11.16 35.68 -11.40
CA GLY A 518 10.41 36.91 -11.68
C GLY A 518 10.87 38.08 -10.82
N THR A 519 11.19 37.84 -9.54
CA THR A 519 11.58 38.91 -8.61
C THR A 519 13.00 39.41 -8.85
N VAL A 520 13.97 38.52 -9.12
CA VAL A 520 15.37 38.91 -9.36
C VAL A 520 15.57 39.79 -10.60
N SER A 521 14.57 39.93 -11.46
CA SER A 521 14.59 40.93 -12.53
C SER A 521 14.56 42.38 -12.01
N THR A 522 14.06 42.61 -10.79
CA THR A 522 13.85 43.96 -10.22
C THR A 522 14.31 44.15 -8.78
N ASN A 523 14.36 43.07 -7.98
CA ASN A 523 14.66 43.13 -6.55
C ASN A 523 15.42 41.89 -6.09
N SER A 524 16.18 42.03 -5.01
CA SER A 524 16.80 40.88 -4.34
C SER A 524 15.78 40.08 -3.53
N VAL A 525 16.04 38.79 -3.32
CA VAL A 525 15.14 37.84 -2.65
C VAL A 525 15.82 37.26 -1.41
N ALA A 526 15.04 37.08 -0.35
CA ALA A 526 15.46 36.32 0.83
C ALA A 526 14.57 35.10 0.99
N LEU A 527 15.14 33.93 0.72
CA LEU A 527 14.52 32.62 0.89
C LEU A 527 14.63 32.19 2.36
N LEU A 528 13.52 32.28 3.06
CA LEU A 528 13.42 31.97 4.49
C LEU A 528 12.81 30.57 4.67
N GLY A 529 13.31 29.77 5.59
CA GLY A 529 12.66 28.49 5.90
C GLY A 529 13.47 27.65 6.87
N SER A 530 12.84 26.64 7.47
CA SER A 530 13.49 25.73 8.39
C SER A 530 14.62 24.91 7.75
N ARG A 531 15.40 24.22 8.59
CA ARG A 531 16.39 23.25 8.11
C ARG A 531 15.70 22.14 7.33
N ARG A 532 16.34 21.71 6.24
CA ARG A 532 15.89 20.57 5.41
C ARG A 532 14.49 20.72 4.79
N ILE A 533 13.98 21.95 4.67
CA ILE A 533 12.72 22.26 3.97
C ILE A 533 12.87 22.36 2.44
N GLY A 534 14.11 22.29 1.95
CA GLY A 534 14.44 22.28 0.52
C GLY A 534 15.07 23.57 -0.04
N LYS A 535 15.59 24.48 0.82
CA LYS A 535 16.21 25.75 0.38
C LYS A 535 17.36 25.55 -0.61
N THR A 536 18.36 24.75 -0.24
CA THR A 536 19.52 24.44 -1.10
C THR A 536 19.11 23.79 -2.42
N SER A 537 18.16 22.83 -2.39
CA SER A 537 17.65 22.18 -3.60
C SER A 537 16.95 23.17 -4.52
N LEU A 538 16.13 24.08 -3.97
CA LEU A 538 15.48 25.15 -4.73
C LEU A 538 16.51 26.12 -5.33
N LEU A 539 17.52 26.56 -4.58
CA LEU A 539 18.55 27.45 -5.11
C LEU A 539 19.38 26.82 -6.22
N ARG A 540 19.71 25.52 -6.11
CA ARG A 540 20.43 24.80 -7.17
C ARG A 540 19.58 24.68 -8.44
N HIS A 541 18.29 24.43 -8.30
CA HIS A 541 17.36 24.39 -9.42
C HIS A 541 17.22 25.77 -10.08
N VAL A 542 16.95 26.81 -9.30
CA VAL A 542 16.84 28.20 -9.77
C VAL A 542 18.12 28.67 -10.44
N ARG A 543 19.31 28.28 -9.97
CA ARG A 543 20.58 28.59 -10.64
C ARG A 543 20.58 28.12 -12.09
N GLN A 544 20.10 26.91 -12.35
CA GLN A 544 20.03 26.36 -13.71
C GLN A 544 19.02 27.15 -14.56
N GLU A 545 17.83 27.40 -14.04
CA GLU A 545 16.79 28.16 -14.75
C GLU A 545 17.17 29.63 -15.00
N LEU A 546 17.97 30.24 -14.12
CA LEU A 546 18.48 31.60 -14.31
C LEU A 546 19.45 31.71 -15.49
N ASP A 547 20.30 30.69 -15.70
CA ASP A 547 21.20 30.68 -16.85
C ASP A 547 20.40 30.59 -18.17
N ASP A 548 19.37 29.74 -18.19
CA ASP A 548 18.40 29.60 -19.29
C ASP A 548 17.61 30.91 -19.52
N ALA A 549 17.33 31.67 -18.45
CA ALA A 549 16.65 32.96 -18.48
C ALA A 549 17.57 34.17 -18.78
N ASN A 550 18.78 33.94 -19.31
CA ASN A 550 19.77 34.97 -19.67
C ASN A 550 20.33 35.79 -18.49
N PHE A 551 20.37 35.24 -17.28
CA PHE A 551 21.16 35.79 -16.17
C PHE A 551 22.55 35.15 -16.10
N LEU A 552 23.45 35.76 -15.32
CA LEU A 552 24.75 35.19 -14.97
C LEU A 552 24.74 34.77 -13.49
N PRO A 553 24.31 33.54 -13.16
CA PRO A 553 24.12 33.10 -11.78
C PRO A 553 25.41 32.53 -11.15
N PHE A 554 25.78 33.05 -9.99
CA PHE A 554 26.88 32.54 -9.15
C PHE A 554 26.34 31.99 -7.84
N PHE A 555 26.50 30.69 -7.61
CA PHE A 555 26.05 30.02 -6.39
C PHE A 555 27.20 29.87 -5.40
N GLY A 556 26.98 30.25 -4.14
CA GLY A 556 27.91 30.09 -3.03
C GLY A 556 27.25 29.40 -1.84
N ASP A 557 27.84 28.29 -1.37
CA ASP A 557 27.46 27.64 -0.12
C ASP A 557 28.16 28.33 1.07
N CYS A 558 27.40 29.05 1.88
CA CYS A 558 27.91 29.79 3.04
C CYS A 558 27.87 29.01 4.35
N GLN A 559 27.58 27.69 4.34
CA GLN A 559 27.56 26.89 5.57
C GLN A 559 28.91 26.89 6.32
N THR A 560 30.03 27.02 5.59
CA THR A 560 31.39 27.12 6.16
C THR A 560 31.93 28.55 6.16
N VAL A 561 31.19 29.53 5.63
CA VAL A 561 31.63 30.92 5.50
C VAL A 561 31.22 31.69 6.75
N LYS A 562 32.19 32.04 7.59
CA LYS A 562 31.94 32.73 8.87
C LYS A 562 32.38 34.18 8.85
N THR A 563 33.37 34.53 8.03
CA THR A 563 33.99 35.85 7.97
C THR A 563 34.05 36.40 6.54
N TRP A 564 34.35 37.69 6.39
CA TRP A 564 34.59 38.30 5.08
C TRP A 564 35.74 37.64 4.30
N SER A 565 36.79 37.20 5.00
CA SER A 565 37.91 36.47 4.39
C SER A 565 37.48 35.11 3.87
N ASP A 566 36.58 34.41 4.56
CA ASP A 566 36.02 33.15 4.09
C ASP A 566 35.17 33.36 2.83
N PHE A 567 34.44 34.48 2.75
CA PHE A 567 33.68 34.85 1.54
C PHE A 567 34.61 35.09 0.35
N ALA A 568 35.73 35.78 0.55
CA ALA A 568 36.75 35.94 -0.48
C ALA A 568 37.34 34.60 -0.94
N ALA A 569 37.57 33.66 -0.02
CA ALA A 569 38.02 32.31 -0.35
C ALA A 569 36.95 31.52 -1.12
N LEU A 570 35.66 31.69 -0.80
CA LEU A 570 34.55 31.14 -1.56
C LEU A 570 34.54 31.68 -2.99
N ALA A 571 34.66 33.00 -3.18
CA ALA A 571 34.67 33.62 -4.50
C ALA A 571 35.80 33.07 -5.38
N LYS A 572 36.98 32.86 -4.80
CA LYS A 572 38.11 32.25 -5.50
C LYS A 572 37.87 30.79 -5.86
N SER A 573 37.40 29.99 -4.90
CA SER A 573 37.29 28.53 -5.08
C SER A 573 36.06 28.09 -5.89
N GLN A 574 34.91 28.73 -5.71
CA GLN A 574 33.65 28.34 -6.35
C GLN A 574 33.34 29.14 -7.62
N TRP A 575 33.78 30.40 -7.69
CA TRP A 575 33.48 31.28 -8.84
C TRP A 575 34.70 31.56 -9.71
N GLY A 576 35.91 31.26 -9.25
CA GLY A 576 37.14 31.46 -10.02
C GLY A 576 37.66 32.90 -10.04
N PHE A 577 37.15 33.77 -9.16
CA PHE A 577 37.54 35.19 -9.11
C PHE A 577 38.39 35.51 -7.89
N GLU A 578 39.56 36.10 -8.09
CA GLU A 578 40.41 36.56 -7.00
C GLU A 578 39.86 37.86 -6.39
N ALA A 579 39.45 37.79 -5.13
CA ALA A 579 39.14 38.96 -4.32
C ALA A 579 40.42 39.54 -3.69
N GLU A 580 40.35 40.78 -3.20
CA GLU A 580 41.48 41.43 -2.53
C GLU A 580 41.96 40.64 -1.29
N LYS A 581 43.27 40.66 -1.02
CA LYS A 581 43.90 39.89 0.07
C LYS A 581 43.37 40.24 1.47
N ASP A 582 42.91 41.47 1.66
CA ASP A 582 42.22 41.94 2.87
C ASP A 582 40.79 42.34 2.49
N PHE A 583 39.97 41.34 2.12
CA PHE A 583 38.63 41.61 1.61
C PHE A 583 37.78 42.34 2.65
N ARG A 584 37.12 43.41 2.18
CA ARG A 584 36.16 44.22 2.92
C ARG A 584 34.90 44.35 2.07
N PRO A 585 33.71 44.55 2.66
CA PRO A 585 32.46 44.71 1.91
C PRO A 585 32.51 45.76 0.79
N GLN A 586 33.30 46.84 0.96
CA GLN A 586 33.49 47.87 -0.06
C GLN A 586 34.14 47.33 -1.37
N HIS A 587 34.86 46.20 -1.32
CA HIS A 587 35.49 45.58 -2.48
C HIS A 587 34.50 44.72 -3.31
N LEU A 588 33.27 44.52 -2.82
CA LEU A 588 32.27 43.67 -3.49
C LEU A 588 31.88 44.19 -4.89
N GLY A 589 31.84 45.52 -5.07
CA GLY A 589 31.53 46.11 -6.38
C GLY A 589 32.59 45.84 -7.44
N GLY A 590 33.87 45.82 -7.05
CA GLY A 590 34.97 45.44 -7.94
C GLY A 590 34.89 43.97 -8.35
N LEU A 591 34.56 43.09 -7.41
CA LEU A 591 34.35 41.66 -7.68
C LEU A 591 33.21 41.41 -8.67
N ILE A 592 32.06 42.07 -8.48
CA ILE A 592 30.91 41.96 -9.40
C ILE A 592 31.25 42.53 -10.79
N SER A 593 31.98 43.63 -10.84
CA SER A 593 32.42 44.21 -12.12
C SER A 593 33.32 43.24 -12.88
N ALA A 594 34.21 42.52 -12.17
CA ALA A 594 35.03 41.47 -12.75
C ALA A 594 34.21 40.27 -13.23
N MET A 595 33.17 39.86 -12.48
CA MET A 595 32.25 38.79 -12.88
C MET A 595 31.45 39.13 -14.14
N LYS A 596 31.04 40.40 -14.26
CA LYS A 596 30.30 40.90 -15.43
C LYS A 596 31.21 41.10 -16.64
N ALA A 597 32.52 41.22 -16.46
CA ALA A 597 33.46 41.47 -17.56
C ALA A 597 33.37 40.35 -18.62
N GLY A 598 32.90 40.70 -19.82
CA GLY A 598 32.73 39.76 -20.93
C GLY A 598 31.31 39.20 -21.11
N SER A 599 30.33 39.68 -20.34
CA SER A 599 28.91 39.29 -20.50
C SER A 599 27.96 40.48 -20.33
N GLU A 600 26.97 40.58 -21.22
CA GLU A 600 25.86 41.54 -21.10
C GLU A 600 24.74 41.03 -20.17
N LYS A 601 24.82 39.76 -19.72
CA LYS A 601 23.82 39.14 -18.83
C LYS A 601 23.84 39.81 -17.44
N PRO A 602 22.68 40.10 -16.81
CA PRO A 602 22.64 40.62 -15.44
C PRO A 602 23.19 39.60 -14.43
N VAL A 603 24.01 40.06 -13.49
CA VAL A 603 24.64 39.21 -12.47
C VAL A 603 23.65 38.89 -11.35
N VAL A 604 23.54 37.61 -11.00
CA VAL A 604 22.76 37.14 -9.84
C VAL A 604 23.66 36.33 -8.92
N ILE A 605 23.74 36.71 -7.65
CA ILE A 605 24.54 35.99 -6.64
C ILE A 605 23.58 35.26 -5.69
N LEU A 606 23.63 33.93 -5.71
CA LEU A 606 22.87 33.06 -4.81
C LEU A 606 23.77 32.64 -3.65
N LEU A 607 23.46 33.08 -2.43
CA LEU A 607 24.19 32.71 -1.22
C LEU A 607 23.31 31.85 -0.31
N ASP A 608 23.67 30.59 -0.15
CA ASP A 608 22.93 29.60 0.64
C ASP A 608 23.45 29.58 2.09
N GLU A 609 22.55 29.48 3.08
CA GLU A 609 22.88 29.38 4.51
C GLU A 609 23.77 30.53 5.03
N ILE A 610 23.40 31.78 4.71
CA ILE A 610 24.19 33.00 5.01
C ILE A 610 24.25 33.37 6.50
N ASP A 611 23.40 32.76 7.35
CA ASP A 611 23.15 33.17 8.74
C ASP A 611 24.43 33.30 9.60
N GLN A 612 25.43 32.45 9.39
CA GLN A 612 26.70 32.52 10.15
C GLN A 612 27.53 33.76 9.83
N LEU A 613 27.65 34.10 8.55
CA LEU A 613 28.34 35.31 8.12
C LEU A 613 27.64 36.56 8.64
N LEU A 614 26.31 36.57 8.61
CA LEU A 614 25.52 37.71 9.10
C LEU A 614 25.66 37.91 10.60
N GLU A 615 25.62 36.82 11.37
CA GLU A 615 25.76 36.91 12.81
C GLU A 615 27.16 37.40 13.20
N TRP A 616 28.19 36.96 12.48
CA TRP A 616 29.54 37.48 12.66
C TRP A 616 29.66 38.95 12.25
N ASP A 617 29.17 39.34 11.07
CA ASP A 617 29.19 40.72 10.53
C ASP A 617 28.47 41.72 11.45
N ARG A 618 27.48 41.23 12.22
CA ARG A 618 26.77 42.00 13.24
C ARG A 618 27.58 42.19 14.53
N LEU A 619 28.27 41.14 14.97
CA LEU A 619 29.05 41.14 16.21
C LEU A 619 30.46 41.70 16.04
N HIS A 620 30.94 41.84 14.81
CA HIS A 620 32.28 42.31 14.51
C HIS A 620 32.41 43.83 14.76
N GLU A 621 33.29 44.21 15.70
CA GLU A 621 33.47 45.61 16.13
C GLU A 621 34.59 46.36 15.39
N VAL A 622 35.37 45.68 14.53
CA VAL A 622 36.49 46.32 13.82
C VAL A 622 35.95 47.12 12.62
N ASP A 623 36.32 48.40 12.54
CA ASP A 623 35.97 49.35 11.48
C ASP A 623 34.47 49.74 11.37
N SER A 624 33.86 50.03 12.53
CA SER A 624 32.83 51.07 12.76
C SER A 624 31.44 51.03 12.06
N VAL A 625 31.11 50.04 11.24
CA VAL A 625 29.74 49.90 10.71
C VAL A 625 29.24 48.45 10.86
N PRO A 626 28.30 48.19 11.79
CA PRO A 626 27.61 46.90 11.86
C PRO A 626 26.90 46.58 10.56
N GLU A 627 26.91 45.29 10.19
CA GLU A 627 26.21 44.76 9.01
C GLU A 627 26.74 45.32 7.67
N ALA A 628 28.05 45.60 7.60
CA ALA A 628 28.68 46.22 6.44
C ALA A 628 28.57 45.35 5.16
N PHE A 629 28.58 44.03 5.28
CA PHE A 629 28.44 43.12 4.14
C PHE A 629 27.11 43.31 3.43
N PHE A 630 26.01 43.24 4.17
CA PHE A 630 24.69 43.40 3.58
C PHE A 630 24.42 44.83 3.09
N ARG A 631 24.97 45.86 3.76
CA ARG A 631 24.87 47.25 3.26
C ARG A 631 25.50 47.39 1.88
N ALA A 632 26.64 46.74 1.65
CA ALA A 632 27.26 46.69 0.33
C ALA A 632 26.37 45.97 -0.69
N CYS A 633 25.83 44.79 -0.36
CA CYS A 633 24.89 44.08 -1.23
C CYS A 633 23.68 44.95 -1.60
N ARG A 634 23.11 45.69 -0.63
CA ARG A 634 21.99 46.59 -0.87
C ARG A 634 22.33 47.71 -1.84
N SER A 635 23.48 48.37 -1.68
CA SER A 635 23.93 49.42 -2.60
C SER A 635 24.00 48.89 -4.03
N LEU A 636 24.65 47.73 -4.21
CA LEU A 636 24.84 47.10 -5.51
C LEU A 636 23.53 46.66 -6.18
N SER A 637 22.55 46.22 -5.39
CA SER A 637 21.21 45.90 -5.89
C SER A 637 20.42 47.12 -6.33
N GLN A 638 20.50 48.22 -5.56
CA GLN A 638 19.83 49.49 -5.88
C GLN A 638 20.45 50.18 -7.11
N GLU A 639 21.76 50.04 -7.29
CA GLU A 639 22.50 50.52 -8.46
C GLU A 639 22.28 49.64 -9.70
N GLY A 640 21.63 48.47 -9.57
CA GLY A 640 21.41 47.52 -10.65
C GLY A 640 22.67 46.77 -11.10
N ALA A 641 23.73 46.78 -10.29
CA ALA A 641 24.99 46.10 -10.60
C ALA A 641 24.89 44.58 -10.48
N ALA A 642 24.17 44.09 -9.46
CA ALA A 642 23.84 42.68 -9.26
C ALA A 642 22.58 42.51 -8.41
N GLN A 643 21.88 41.38 -8.56
CA GLN A 643 20.79 41.00 -7.65
C GLN A 643 21.21 39.80 -6.79
N PHE A 644 20.66 39.73 -5.59
CA PHE A 644 21.03 38.73 -4.60
C PHE A 644 19.87 37.81 -4.26
N VAL A 645 20.16 36.53 -4.09
CA VAL A 645 19.24 35.56 -3.50
C VAL A 645 19.91 34.98 -2.26
N PHE A 646 19.48 35.40 -1.08
CA PHE A 646 20.00 34.87 0.18
C PHE A 646 19.09 33.75 0.67
N SER A 647 19.66 32.64 1.14
CA SER A 647 18.93 31.68 1.96
C SER A 647 19.45 31.70 3.38
N GLY A 648 18.54 31.47 4.32
CA GLY A 648 18.88 31.30 5.73
C GLY A 648 17.67 30.92 6.54
N GLU A 649 17.82 30.95 7.84
CA GLU A 649 16.81 30.52 8.79
C GLU A 649 16.45 31.68 9.71
N ARG A 650 17.13 31.81 10.86
CA ARG A 650 16.72 32.71 11.94
C ARG A 650 17.34 34.08 11.80
N THR A 651 18.65 34.16 11.57
CA THR A 651 19.39 35.43 11.62
C THR A 651 18.87 36.37 10.54
N ILE A 652 18.81 35.91 9.29
CA ILE A 652 18.27 36.71 8.19
C ILE A 652 16.78 37.05 8.36
N ALA A 653 15.95 36.12 8.86
CA ALA A 653 14.52 36.37 9.07
C ALA A 653 14.29 37.47 10.10
N GLN A 654 14.98 37.43 11.24
CA GLN A 654 14.89 38.47 12.27
C GLN A 654 15.27 39.85 11.74
N ARG A 655 16.27 39.93 10.86
CA ARG A 655 16.72 41.18 10.25
C ARG A 655 15.70 41.74 9.27
N ILE A 656 15.12 40.89 8.42
CA ILE A 656 14.12 41.31 7.44
C ILE A 656 12.81 41.72 8.11
N TRP A 657 12.48 41.14 9.27
CA TRP A 657 11.28 41.48 10.02
C TRP A 657 11.44 42.66 10.97
N ASP A 658 12.67 43.13 11.23
CA ASP A 658 12.96 44.27 12.09
C ASP A 658 12.92 45.59 11.29
N PRO A 659 11.95 46.50 11.55
CA PRO A 659 11.88 47.79 10.88
C PRO A 659 13.08 48.70 11.14
N GLN A 660 13.83 48.47 12.21
CA GLN A 660 15.06 49.21 12.53
C GLN A 660 16.28 48.64 11.81
N SER A 661 16.16 47.47 11.19
CA SER A 661 17.27 46.89 10.44
C SER A 661 17.51 47.67 9.14
N PRO A 662 18.78 47.94 8.80
CA PRO A 662 19.19 48.40 7.46
C PRO A 662 18.74 47.49 6.31
N HIS A 663 18.21 46.30 6.61
CA HIS A 663 17.74 45.30 5.66
C HIS A 663 16.22 45.29 5.50
N TRP A 664 15.50 46.09 6.28
CA TRP A 664 14.08 46.36 6.06
C TRP A 664 13.89 46.92 4.63
N ASN A 665 13.03 46.26 3.83
CA ASN A 665 12.78 46.54 2.41
C ASN A 665 13.97 46.36 1.43
N PHE A 666 15.07 45.73 1.84
CA PHE A 666 16.14 45.39 0.89
C PHE A 666 15.73 44.17 0.03
N CYS A 667 15.37 43.06 0.67
CA CYS A 667 14.98 41.83 0.01
C CYS A 667 13.47 41.61 0.10
N ARG A 668 12.89 41.01 -0.94
CA ARG A 668 11.55 40.43 -0.87
C ARG A 668 11.63 39.11 -0.10
N PRO A 669 10.96 38.97 1.06
CA PRO A 669 10.95 37.70 1.78
C PRO A 669 10.10 36.68 1.01
N LEU A 670 10.64 35.49 0.82
CA LEU A 670 9.94 34.31 0.31
C LEU A 670 10.07 33.20 1.35
N SER A 671 9.00 32.95 2.10
CA SER A 671 8.96 31.89 3.11
C SER A 671 8.65 30.54 2.48
N LEU A 672 9.59 29.61 2.59
CA LEU A 672 9.46 28.24 2.11
C LEU A 672 8.80 27.38 3.18
N ALA A 673 7.52 27.07 2.97
CA ALA A 673 6.72 26.21 3.85
C ALA A 673 6.86 24.71 3.46
N GLN A 674 6.18 23.81 4.15
CA GLN A 674 6.03 22.40 3.73
C GLN A 674 5.42 22.29 2.33
N LEU A 675 5.61 21.13 1.68
CA LEU A 675 5.00 20.83 0.38
C LEU A 675 3.48 20.72 0.50
N THR A 676 2.80 20.92 -0.63
CA THR A 676 1.39 20.57 -0.77
C THR A 676 1.19 19.06 -0.66
N ARG A 677 -0.05 18.63 -0.41
CA ARG A 677 -0.39 17.21 -0.32
C ARG A 677 -0.01 16.42 -1.57
N ASP A 678 -0.34 16.97 -2.74
CA ASP A 678 -0.04 16.33 -4.01
C ASP A 678 1.48 16.24 -4.24
N ALA A 679 2.21 17.32 -4.00
CA ALA A 679 3.67 17.33 -4.16
C ALA A 679 4.38 16.38 -3.19
N SER A 680 3.95 16.34 -1.91
CA SER A 680 4.50 15.42 -0.91
C SER A 680 4.20 13.96 -1.27
N THR A 681 3.00 13.69 -1.79
CA THR A 681 2.60 12.35 -2.25
C THR A 681 3.45 11.93 -3.45
N LEU A 682 3.66 12.81 -4.43
CA LEU A 682 4.51 12.55 -5.60
C LEU A 682 5.98 12.31 -5.21
N LEU A 683 6.53 13.15 -4.31
CA LEU A 683 7.90 13.00 -3.78
C LEU A 683 8.15 11.61 -3.18
N LEU A 684 7.12 10.98 -2.59
CA LEU A 684 7.21 9.65 -2.01
C LEU A 684 6.92 8.54 -3.04
N ILE A 685 5.81 8.64 -3.77
CA ILE A 685 5.30 7.54 -4.61
C ILE A 685 6.07 7.40 -5.92
N GLN A 686 6.38 8.50 -6.60
CA GLN A 686 6.98 8.44 -7.94
C GLN A 686 8.36 7.77 -7.93
N PRO A 687 9.27 8.07 -6.98
CA PRO A 687 10.56 7.38 -6.93
C PRO A 687 10.44 5.88 -6.65
N LEU A 688 9.49 5.47 -5.79
CA LEU A 688 9.21 4.04 -5.51
C LEU A 688 8.75 3.31 -6.77
N LYS A 689 7.83 3.91 -7.53
CA LYS A 689 7.35 3.35 -8.79
C LYS A 689 8.43 3.28 -9.86
N ALA A 690 9.28 4.30 -9.96
CA ALA A 690 10.39 4.34 -10.92
C ALA A 690 11.34 3.16 -10.72
N ILE A 691 11.62 2.81 -9.46
CA ILE A 691 12.40 1.62 -9.12
C ILE A 691 11.55 0.34 -9.08
N GLY A 692 10.36 0.30 -9.69
CA GLY A 692 9.56 -0.93 -9.84
C GLY A 692 8.84 -1.44 -8.59
N ILE A 693 8.77 -0.64 -7.50
CA ILE A 693 7.99 -0.99 -6.31
C ILE A 693 6.52 -0.61 -6.53
N ARG A 694 5.63 -1.59 -6.36
CA ARG A 694 4.18 -1.40 -6.47
C ARG A 694 3.60 -0.89 -5.15
N ILE A 695 2.58 -0.05 -5.24
CA ILE A 695 1.87 0.47 -4.05
C ILE A 695 0.44 -0.04 -4.10
N VAL A 696 0.05 -0.76 -3.06
CA VAL A 696 -1.32 -1.23 -2.84
C VAL A 696 -2.12 -0.06 -2.30
N ASP A 697 -3.16 0.33 -3.04
CA ASP A 697 -4.01 1.49 -2.76
C ASP A 697 -3.22 2.78 -2.48
N GLU A 698 -2.83 3.45 -3.56
CA GLU A 698 -2.09 4.72 -3.49
C GLU A 698 -2.83 5.82 -2.71
N THR A 699 -4.17 5.75 -2.63
CA THR A 699 -4.97 6.77 -1.97
C THR A 699 -4.80 6.68 -0.46
N SER A 700 -4.96 5.50 0.13
CA SER A 700 -4.76 5.30 1.57
C SER A 700 -3.28 5.44 1.96
N PHE A 701 -2.38 4.91 1.13
CA PHE A 701 -0.93 5.06 1.31
C PHE A 701 -0.52 6.53 1.37
N GLY A 702 -0.92 7.32 0.38
CA GLY A 702 -0.62 8.75 0.31
C GLY A 702 -1.30 9.56 1.42
N ALA A 703 -2.54 9.24 1.79
CA ALA A 703 -3.24 9.91 2.89
C ALA A 703 -2.55 9.69 4.24
N LEU A 704 -2.11 8.46 4.53
CA LEU A 704 -1.39 8.16 5.76
C LEU A 704 0.00 8.78 5.77
N ALA A 705 0.73 8.70 4.65
CA ALA A 705 2.03 9.35 4.51
C ALA A 705 1.93 10.87 4.71
N TRP A 706 0.90 11.51 4.17
CA TRP A 706 0.63 12.93 4.39
C TRP A 706 0.41 13.26 5.87
N ARG A 707 -0.45 12.51 6.57
CA ARG A 707 -0.69 12.73 8.00
C ARG A 707 0.61 12.63 8.82
N LEU A 708 1.47 11.66 8.49
CA LEU A 708 2.70 11.38 9.22
C LEU A 708 3.85 12.35 8.90
N THR A 709 3.83 13.02 7.75
CA THR A 709 4.91 13.92 7.34
C THR A 709 4.50 15.40 7.40
N SER A 710 3.19 15.68 7.36
CA SER A 710 2.59 17.00 7.16
C SER A 710 3.23 17.76 5.99
N GLY A 711 3.64 17.04 4.94
CA GLY A 711 4.28 17.62 3.77
C GLY A 711 5.75 18.02 3.94
N HIS A 712 6.38 17.68 5.06
CA HIS A 712 7.79 18.00 5.26
C HIS A 712 8.68 17.14 4.32
N PRO A 713 9.50 17.74 3.43
CA PRO A 713 10.29 17.00 2.44
C PRO A 713 11.25 15.99 3.06
N GLN A 714 12.00 16.42 4.09
CA GLN A 714 12.94 15.52 4.78
C GLN A 714 12.25 14.30 5.40
N ILE A 715 11.12 14.50 6.08
CA ILE A 715 10.40 13.42 6.76
C ILE A 715 9.77 12.49 5.71
N SER A 716 9.30 13.02 4.58
CA SER A 716 8.82 12.24 3.44
C SER A 716 9.93 11.37 2.84
N GLN A 717 11.12 11.94 2.64
CA GLN A 717 12.29 11.18 2.15
C GLN A 717 12.75 10.13 3.17
N PHE A 718 12.74 10.46 4.46
CA PHE A 718 13.08 9.52 5.52
C PHE A 718 12.08 8.36 5.61
N LEU A 719 10.78 8.65 5.50
CA LEU A 719 9.73 7.63 5.40
C LEU A 719 9.99 6.70 4.20
N GLY A 720 10.27 7.28 3.03
CA GLY A 720 10.63 6.54 1.83
C GLY A 720 11.83 5.61 2.01
N ASP A 721 12.95 6.10 2.55
CA ASP A 721 14.14 5.30 2.84
C ASP A 721 13.81 4.12 3.77
N ARG A 722 13.03 4.36 4.83
CA ARG A 722 12.65 3.32 5.79
C ARG A 722 11.71 2.27 5.19
N LEU A 723 10.82 2.67 4.30
CA LEU A 723 9.98 1.73 3.55
C LEU A 723 10.82 0.82 2.65
N VAL A 724 11.83 1.37 1.96
CA VAL A 724 12.75 0.59 1.13
C VAL A 724 13.57 -0.39 1.98
N ARG A 725 14.10 0.05 3.14
CA ARG A 725 14.81 -0.84 4.08
C ARG A 725 13.92 -1.94 4.63
N ARG A 726 12.67 -1.62 4.93
CA ARG A 726 11.68 -2.60 5.41
C ARG A 726 11.41 -3.65 4.33
N LEU A 727 11.24 -3.25 3.07
CA LEU A 727 11.14 -4.18 1.94
C LEU A 727 12.38 -5.07 1.81
N ASP A 728 13.56 -4.49 1.95
CA ASP A 728 14.82 -5.22 1.90
C ASP A 728 14.87 -6.34 2.95
N SER A 729 14.35 -6.09 4.15
CA SER A 729 14.32 -7.09 5.23
C SER A 729 13.33 -8.25 5.03
N ARG A 730 12.45 -8.22 4.01
CA ARG A 730 11.44 -9.26 3.81
C ARG A 730 12.05 -10.55 3.22
N PRO A 731 11.65 -11.74 3.72
CA PRO A 731 12.16 -13.02 3.21
C PRO A 731 11.64 -13.36 1.80
N ASN A 732 10.47 -12.85 1.42
CA ASN A 732 9.93 -12.99 0.08
C ASN A 732 9.87 -11.62 -0.61
N ARG A 733 10.63 -11.48 -1.71
CA ARG A 733 10.67 -10.28 -2.57
C ARG A 733 10.08 -10.53 -3.96
N GLN A 734 9.34 -11.63 -4.16
CA GLN A 734 8.73 -11.93 -5.47
C GLN A 734 7.75 -10.85 -5.91
N ASP A 735 7.09 -10.20 -4.94
CA ASP A 735 6.22 -9.05 -5.14
C ASP A 735 6.69 -7.89 -4.27
N LEU A 736 7.42 -6.95 -4.88
CA LEU A 736 7.86 -5.71 -4.25
C LEU A 736 6.67 -4.76 -4.12
N GLU A 737 5.83 -5.03 -3.13
CA GLU A 737 4.62 -4.26 -2.84
C GLU A 737 4.71 -3.56 -1.48
N LEU A 738 4.26 -2.31 -1.42
CA LEU A 738 4.05 -1.54 -0.21
C LEU A 738 2.57 -1.24 -0.01
N SER A 739 2.13 -1.20 1.24
CA SER A 739 0.76 -0.84 1.61
C SER A 739 0.74 0.26 2.68
N ALA A 740 -0.44 0.78 3.01
CA ALA A 740 -0.61 1.71 4.13
C ALA A 740 -0.12 1.11 5.47
N ASP A 741 -0.22 -0.22 5.64
CA ASP A 741 0.28 -0.89 6.84
C ASP A 741 1.80 -0.81 6.98
N ASP A 742 2.54 -0.76 5.87
CA ASP A 742 3.99 -0.57 5.91
C ASP A 742 4.37 0.84 6.36
N VAL A 743 3.62 1.84 5.92
CA VAL A 743 3.77 3.24 6.36
C VAL A 743 3.52 3.33 7.86
N LYS A 744 2.44 2.72 8.35
CA LYS A 744 2.13 2.65 9.78
C LYS A 744 3.24 1.97 10.56
N ALA A 745 3.73 0.82 10.10
CA ALA A 745 4.76 0.07 10.78
C ALA A 745 6.11 0.81 10.85
N VAL A 746 6.44 1.64 9.85
CA VAL A 746 7.61 2.54 9.92
C VAL A 746 7.39 3.65 10.97
N ALA A 747 6.19 4.25 11.00
CA ALA A 747 5.85 5.30 11.94
C ALA A 747 5.85 4.82 13.40
N GLU A 748 5.57 3.54 13.63
CA GLU A 748 5.57 2.93 14.97
C GLU A 748 6.98 2.63 15.54
N THR A 749 8.03 3.16 14.91
CA THR A 749 9.41 2.99 15.36
C THR A 749 9.91 4.23 16.13
N TYR A 750 10.67 3.99 17.21
CA TYR A 750 11.33 5.06 17.96
C TYR A 750 12.23 5.93 17.06
N GLU A 751 12.94 5.30 16.12
CA GLU A 751 13.82 5.98 15.18
C GLU A 751 13.07 6.99 14.29
N TYR A 752 11.84 6.66 13.86
CA TYR A 752 11.01 7.60 13.10
C TYR A 752 10.52 8.76 13.98
N ALA A 753 10.09 8.48 15.22
CA ALA A 753 9.68 9.51 16.18
C ALA A 753 10.83 10.49 16.49
N GLU A 754 12.04 9.97 16.74
CA GLU A 754 13.25 10.76 16.97
C GLU A 754 13.61 11.63 15.77
N HIS A 755 13.58 11.08 14.55
CA HIS A 755 13.85 11.84 13.33
C HIS A 755 12.82 12.94 13.09
N TYR A 756 11.53 12.64 13.33
CA TYR A 756 10.44 13.59 13.19
C TYR A 756 10.62 14.79 14.14
N LEU A 757 10.79 14.52 15.43
CA LEU A 757 10.94 15.58 16.44
C LEU A 757 12.23 16.38 16.26
N SER A 758 13.36 15.72 15.99
CA SER A 758 14.63 16.41 15.73
C SER A 758 14.58 17.29 14.48
N THR A 759 13.75 16.93 13.48
CA THR A 759 13.56 17.74 12.28
C THR A 759 12.76 19.01 12.58
N TYR A 760 11.65 18.91 13.32
CA TYR A 760 10.84 20.09 13.68
C TYR A 760 11.47 20.95 14.79
N TRP A 761 11.99 20.35 15.86
CA TRP A 761 12.57 21.07 17.01
C TRP A 761 14.05 21.39 16.88
N GLY A 762 14.73 20.95 15.81
CA GLY A 762 16.19 20.99 15.71
C GLY A 762 16.84 22.35 15.94
N GLN A 763 16.12 23.46 15.73
CA GLN A 763 16.57 24.83 16.02
C GLN A 763 15.59 25.63 16.89
N ALA A 764 14.53 24.99 17.39
CA ALA A 764 13.55 25.63 18.24
C ALA A 764 14.17 25.95 19.61
N ASN A 765 14.06 27.19 20.05
CA ASN A 765 14.54 27.62 21.37
C ASN A 765 13.60 27.12 22.51
N PRO A 766 13.99 27.23 23.79
CA PRO A 766 13.16 26.73 24.89
C PRO A 766 11.73 27.29 24.93
N LEU A 767 11.55 28.58 24.61
CA LEU A 767 10.23 29.22 24.56
C LEU A 767 9.38 28.67 23.41
N GLU A 768 9.96 28.53 22.22
CA GLU A 768 9.32 27.97 21.03
C GLU A 768 8.90 26.51 21.27
N ARG A 769 9.75 25.72 21.92
CA ARG A 769 9.42 24.33 22.34
C ARG A 769 8.24 24.33 23.32
N GLU A 770 8.26 25.17 24.35
CA GLU A 770 7.15 25.28 25.32
C GLU A 770 5.84 25.71 24.64
N ILE A 771 5.88 26.69 23.72
CA ILE A 771 4.71 27.09 22.93
C ILE A 771 4.18 25.89 22.14
N SER A 772 5.04 25.15 21.43
CA SER A 772 4.61 24.00 20.63
C SER A 772 3.96 22.90 21.47
N LEU A 773 4.44 22.69 22.71
CA LEU A 773 3.86 21.75 23.68
C LEU A 773 2.48 22.22 24.18
N ILE A 774 2.29 23.53 24.40
CA ILE A 774 0.99 24.08 24.80
C ILE A 774 -0.03 23.96 23.67
N VAL A 775 0.36 24.32 22.44
CA VAL A 775 -0.51 24.26 21.25
C VAL A 775 -0.85 22.81 20.89
N ALA A 776 0.05 21.87 21.16
CA ALA A 776 -0.18 20.44 21.02
C ALA A 776 -1.36 19.91 21.86
N GLU A 777 -1.67 20.52 23.01
CA GLU A 777 -2.79 20.11 23.86
C GLU A 777 -4.16 20.51 23.28
N GLY A 778 -4.18 21.48 22.38
CA GLY A 778 -5.38 22.01 21.74
C GLY A 778 -5.18 23.43 21.21
N GLY A 779 -6.03 23.82 20.25
CA GLY A 779 -6.05 25.18 19.71
C GLY A 779 -6.17 26.24 20.81
N ILE A 780 -5.39 27.31 20.70
CA ILE A 780 -5.34 28.36 21.74
C ILE A 780 -5.27 29.75 21.12
N LEU A 781 -6.04 30.69 21.67
CA LEU A 781 -5.96 32.10 21.29
C LEU A 781 -4.63 32.72 21.78
N PRO A 782 -4.01 33.65 21.02
CA PRO A 782 -2.74 34.29 21.40
C PRO A 782 -2.75 34.90 22.81
N ALA A 783 -3.84 35.54 23.22
CA ALA A 783 -3.99 36.13 24.55
C ALA A 783 -4.03 35.07 25.67
N GLY A 784 -4.63 33.90 25.39
CA GLY A 784 -4.64 32.76 26.30
C GLY A 784 -3.26 32.13 26.45
N LEU A 785 -2.54 31.99 25.33
CA LEU A 785 -1.17 31.49 25.30
C LEU A 785 -0.22 32.40 26.09
N LEU A 786 -0.29 33.71 25.89
CA LEU A 786 0.50 34.69 26.65
C LEU A 786 0.27 34.57 28.16
N ARG A 787 -1.00 34.44 28.57
CA ARG A 787 -1.36 34.29 29.99
C ARG A 787 -0.75 33.04 30.61
N ARG A 788 -0.77 31.92 29.88
CA ARG A 788 -0.22 30.64 30.34
C ARG A 788 1.29 30.71 30.47
N LEU A 789 1.97 31.24 29.46
CA LEU A 789 3.43 31.36 29.41
C LEU A 789 4.00 32.35 30.42
N LYS A 790 3.26 33.41 30.81
CA LYS A 790 3.70 34.35 31.85
C LYS A 790 3.96 33.70 33.21
N THR A 791 3.40 32.52 33.46
CA THR A 791 3.68 31.74 34.67
C THR A 791 5.13 31.24 34.71
N SER A 792 5.65 30.81 33.55
CA SER A 792 7.02 30.30 33.38
C SER A 792 8.02 31.39 32.95
N HIS A 793 7.55 32.41 32.22
CA HIS A 793 8.35 33.49 31.63
C HIS A 793 7.75 34.87 31.97
N PRO A 794 8.02 35.44 33.17
CA PRO A 794 7.41 36.70 33.61
C PRO A 794 7.70 37.90 32.70
N GLU A 795 8.88 37.91 32.04
CA GLU A 795 9.38 38.96 31.15
C GLU A 795 8.87 38.84 29.69
N LEU A 796 7.94 37.91 29.42
CA LEU A 796 7.36 37.71 28.10
C LEU A 796 6.30 38.77 27.80
N ASP A 797 6.56 39.58 26.78
CA ASP A 797 5.62 40.54 26.22
C ASP A 797 4.98 40.03 24.92
N GLU A 798 4.03 40.79 24.40
CA GLU A 798 3.32 40.42 23.16
C GLU A 798 4.25 40.41 21.95
N ALA A 799 5.24 41.31 21.89
CA ALA A 799 6.18 41.39 20.78
C ALA A 799 7.07 40.13 20.70
N LYS A 800 7.62 39.68 21.83
CA LYS A 800 8.42 38.45 21.94
C LYS A 800 7.59 37.21 21.62
N LEU A 801 6.34 37.15 22.08
CA LEU A 801 5.43 36.05 21.73
C LEU A 801 5.16 36.01 20.23
N GLN A 802 4.84 37.16 19.62
CA GLN A 802 4.61 37.25 18.17
C GLN A 802 5.85 36.85 17.37
N ALA A 803 7.05 37.24 17.80
CA ALA A 803 8.30 36.81 17.18
C ALA A 803 8.49 35.28 17.25
N ALA A 804 8.23 34.67 18.41
CA ALA A 804 8.31 33.22 18.57
C ALA A 804 7.27 32.48 17.71
N LEU A 805 6.04 33.00 17.62
CA LEU A 805 4.99 32.43 16.77
C LEU A 805 5.33 32.51 15.28
N ARG A 806 5.90 33.63 14.81
CA ARG A 806 6.39 33.75 13.42
C ARG A 806 7.48 32.74 13.10
N MET A 807 8.38 32.47 14.04
CA MET A 807 9.41 31.43 13.87
C MET A 807 8.79 30.03 13.80
N LEU A 808 7.84 29.71 14.69
CA LEU A 808 7.15 28.42 14.68
C LEU A 808 6.30 28.20 13.42
N GLU A 809 5.70 29.26 12.88
CA GLU A 809 5.00 29.24 11.60
C GLU A 809 5.97 29.01 10.43
N LEU A 810 7.10 29.71 10.42
CA LEU A 810 8.19 29.48 9.45
C LEU A 810 8.72 28.04 9.52
N TYR A 811 8.73 27.43 10.71
CA TYR A 811 9.11 26.03 10.92
C TYR A 811 8.02 25.02 10.56
N GLY A 812 6.81 25.49 10.21
CA GLY A 812 5.67 24.63 9.88
C GLY A 812 5.13 23.84 11.07
N ILE A 813 5.40 24.29 12.30
CA ILE A 813 4.94 23.64 13.53
C ILE A 813 3.53 24.10 13.88
N VAL A 814 3.27 25.41 13.76
CA VAL A 814 1.96 26.02 14.06
C VAL A 814 1.36 26.69 12.83
N ALA A 815 0.05 26.87 12.86
CA ALA A 815 -0.72 27.66 11.89
C ALA A 815 -1.86 28.39 12.60
N TYR A 816 -2.44 29.40 11.94
CA TYR A 816 -3.65 30.06 12.41
C TYR A 816 -4.88 29.46 11.74
N ASN A 817 -5.88 29.09 12.54
CA ASN A 817 -7.19 28.65 12.07
C ASN A 817 -8.28 29.36 12.88
N ASP A 818 -9.15 30.12 12.22
CA ASP A 818 -10.22 30.92 12.85
C ASP A 818 -9.76 31.80 14.04
N GLY A 819 -8.52 32.31 13.98
CA GLY A 819 -7.91 33.14 15.03
C GLY A 819 -7.26 32.36 16.18
N GLU A 820 -7.40 31.03 16.22
CA GLU A 820 -6.69 30.15 17.13
C GLU A 820 -5.36 29.69 16.53
N ILE A 821 -4.36 29.51 17.41
CA ILE A 821 -3.08 28.90 17.07
C ILE A 821 -3.27 27.39 17.20
N VAL A 822 -3.11 26.67 16.09
CA VAL A 822 -3.26 25.22 16.01
C VAL A 822 -1.96 24.57 15.55
N LEU A 823 -1.82 23.28 15.86
CA LEU A 823 -0.67 22.51 15.42
C LEU A 823 -0.83 22.11 13.94
N ARG A 824 0.18 22.42 13.12
CA ARG A 824 0.22 22.03 11.71
C ARG A 824 0.86 20.64 11.51
N ALA A 825 1.79 20.28 12.38
CA ALA A 825 2.52 19.01 12.34
C ALA A 825 1.70 17.86 12.97
N GLU A 826 0.67 17.36 12.27
CA GLU A 826 -0.38 16.47 12.82
C GLU A 826 0.11 15.31 13.71
N TRP A 827 1.22 14.64 13.36
CA TRP A 827 1.73 13.47 14.09
C TRP A 827 2.66 13.81 15.28
N PHE A 828 2.80 15.08 15.63
CA PHE A 828 3.75 15.55 16.65
C PHE A 828 3.42 15.06 18.05
N ASN A 829 2.14 14.95 18.41
CA ASN A 829 1.72 14.45 19.72
C ASN A 829 2.03 12.96 19.88
N GLU A 830 1.69 12.18 18.86
CA GLU A 830 2.04 10.76 18.81
C GLU A 830 3.56 10.56 18.85
N ALA A 831 4.34 11.35 18.12
CA ALA A 831 5.80 11.29 18.15
C ALA A 831 6.37 11.53 19.57
N GLN A 832 5.82 12.48 20.33
CA GLN A 832 6.25 12.75 21.71
C GLN A 832 5.95 11.59 22.67
N SER A 833 4.88 10.84 22.42
CA SER A 833 4.49 9.72 23.30
C SER A 833 5.57 8.64 23.40
N TYR A 834 6.40 8.48 22.36
CA TYR A 834 7.53 7.54 22.34
C TYR A 834 8.61 7.85 23.37
N PHE A 835 8.66 9.08 23.87
CA PHE A 835 9.65 9.51 24.84
C PHE A 835 9.11 9.59 26.27
N GLY A 836 7.85 9.17 26.53
CA GLY A 836 7.30 9.08 27.89
C GLY A 836 6.54 10.30 28.39
N GLY A 837 6.26 11.29 27.53
CA GLY A 837 5.39 12.42 27.84
C GLY A 837 5.95 13.45 28.84
N ARG A 838 5.70 14.73 28.53
CA ARG A 838 5.94 15.96 29.31
C ARG A 838 7.35 16.36 29.78
N ASN A 839 8.39 15.53 29.79
CA ASN A 839 9.73 15.99 30.26
C ASN A 839 10.97 15.40 29.56
N SER A 840 10.79 14.72 28.44
CA SER A 840 11.84 13.94 27.79
C SER A 840 11.83 14.16 26.28
N ALA A 841 11.96 15.42 25.85
CA ALA A 841 12.44 15.64 24.48
C ALA A 841 13.91 15.16 24.41
N PRO A 842 14.38 14.60 23.29
CA PRO A 842 15.81 14.37 23.10
C PRO A 842 16.57 15.70 23.33
N ALA A 843 17.62 15.64 24.15
CA ALA A 843 18.43 16.79 24.53
C ALA A 843 19.05 17.51 23.32
#